data_AF-A0A397HS42-F1
#
_entry.id   AF-A0A397HS42-F1
#
_cell.length_a   1.000
_cell.length_b   1.000
_cell.length_c   1.000
_cell.angle_alpha   90.00
_cell.angle_beta   90.00
_cell.angle_gamma   90.00
#
_symmetry.space_group_name_H-M   'P 1'
#
loop_
_entity.id
_entity.type
_entity.pdbx_description
1 polymer ?
#
loop_
_entity_poly.entity_id
_entity_poly.type
_entity_poly.pdbx_seq_one_letter_code
_entity_poly.pdbx_strand_id
1 'polypeptide(L)'
;MSEQSTSTTEQKPAPGVVRKYNTEQLIAFFRGNEDLQLDDDDYAILRNEKITGCDFLQITEQKLERYGMKGGPASVLADFAKEIKGARNLPETLEYRDPQPLLKGSGSSWDFQASEALKQKLKNAIRNHFKFWKAGQCEKTTIPQYFILAGAGEGKSRTAQELPKLLIECTNDDVDLQNRLRSALVFNLSLENGTKLLREVEKNSSHAIGNRMLFQLLQQPGESWDDYMDRYNVNPAGVLRRVAKHRNQELNDLNVIVILDGIQVAMKKPMDGSFFYDCISTLCMLSLLGPFIITCCTATISMPIHNFHASSQQLRVFLPLTSLQPPRINRNPVFVDNPVMKMLINDMGGHGRALEALEESISGKDLDNINFIDLINDVRSNLNDKYQGWLSKTNYLKPVLRIILSRARVDKNQNIATFEGEEITVDDVTQFGLVRFESRRTDEVVGYLTCPYIWLWIMAHASLDDKLLRNWDFNYYNEVRNKAGDPSIPPGCQYWQNFEYFVAQFRSLKSNIYGDNEQVELGVIHNGAKHNFGDSSIYNRKLTLEQSVKRVSTKSGDYKQGAKILCQGGEVDVTEARRIIINAPSAESGDSFCSIKMVGTELLQTETHQCKLVKQIISQERFKDEHEKATSPGDTFILYTSASSKKLELHQPMSAIVSKDNWEEYFGSFAGRCYNYAMEPPNLNEATYTQLTGINFIAEARARIIMEERNKREFSGIDDCERRTKIPRTYLEPFF
;
A
#
# COMPACT_ATOMS: atom_id res chain seq x y z
N MET A 1 -77.68 -28.21 3.95
CA MET A 1 -76.85 -27.18 4.60
C MET A 1 -75.47 -27.76 4.73
N SER A 2 -74.53 -27.15 4.02
CA SER A 2 -73.12 -27.57 3.90
C SER A 2 -72.25 -26.91 4.96
N GLU A 3 -71.16 -27.61 5.22
CA GLU A 3 -70.02 -27.36 6.11
C GLU A 3 -69.37 -25.98 5.98
N GLN A 4 -68.69 -25.57 7.06
CA GLN A 4 -67.36 -24.94 6.97
C GLN A 4 -66.55 -25.24 8.24
N SER A 5 -65.47 -26.00 8.06
CA SER A 5 -64.40 -26.25 9.03
C SER A 5 -63.31 -25.18 8.90
N THR A 6 -62.86 -24.60 10.00
CA THR A 6 -61.67 -23.74 10.09
C THR A 6 -60.56 -24.49 10.82
N SER A 7 -59.49 -24.85 10.11
CA SER A 7 -58.25 -25.40 10.69
C SER A 7 -57.29 -24.26 11.08
N THR A 8 -56.96 -24.15 12.36
CA THR A 8 -55.87 -23.30 12.87
C THR A 8 -54.52 -24.02 12.70
N THR A 9 -53.65 -23.48 11.86
CA THR A 9 -52.23 -23.86 11.76
C THR A 9 -51.42 -23.08 12.79
N GLU A 10 -50.83 -23.74 13.79
CA GLU A 10 -49.88 -23.12 14.72
C GLU A 10 -48.61 -22.67 13.97
N GLN A 11 -48.23 -21.40 14.11
CA GLN A 11 -46.97 -20.88 13.55
C GLN A 11 -45.79 -21.26 14.44
N LYS A 12 -44.84 -22.03 13.90
CA LYS A 12 -43.54 -22.30 14.54
C LYS A 12 -42.79 -20.97 14.80
N PRO A 13 -42.09 -20.80 15.94
CA PRO A 13 -41.44 -19.54 16.29
C PRO A 13 -40.25 -19.22 15.37
N ALA A 14 -40.00 -17.93 15.14
CA ALA A 14 -38.87 -17.49 14.35
C ALA A 14 -37.52 -17.88 15.00
N PRO A 15 -36.48 -18.23 14.21
CA PRO A 15 -35.20 -18.69 14.75
C PRO A 15 -34.53 -17.68 15.69
N GLY A 16 -34.73 -16.38 15.47
CA GLY A 16 -34.23 -15.32 16.37
C GLY A 16 -34.86 -15.32 17.77
N VAL A 17 -36.05 -15.89 17.94
CA VAL A 17 -36.70 -16.09 19.24
C VAL A 17 -36.08 -17.28 19.95
N VAL A 18 -35.97 -18.42 19.26
CA VAL A 18 -35.40 -19.66 19.81
C VAL A 18 -33.93 -19.46 20.19
N ARG A 19 -33.17 -18.68 19.42
CA ARG A 19 -31.75 -18.37 19.72
C ARG A 19 -31.54 -17.73 21.10
N LYS A 20 -32.55 -17.05 21.66
CA LYS A 20 -32.48 -16.37 22.97
C LYS A 20 -32.82 -17.29 24.15
N TYR A 21 -33.25 -18.53 23.89
CA TYR A 21 -33.62 -19.44 24.96
C TYR A 21 -32.39 -19.94 25.71
N ASN A 22 -32.45 -19.87 27.03
CA ASN A 22 -31.59 -20.69 27.89
C ASN A 22 -32.04 -22.17 27.85
N THR A 23 -31.27 -23.06 28.46
CA THR A 23 -31.53 -24.52 28.41
C THR A 23 -32.94 -24.90 28.91
N GLU A 24 -33.42 -24.30 30.01
CA GLU A 24 -34.76 -24.62 30.51
C GLU A 24 -35.88 -24.03 29.64
N GLN A 25 -35.68 -22.83 29.09
CA GLN A 25 -36.63 -22.24 28.13
C GLN A 25 -36.71 -23.07 26.84
N LEU A 26 -35.58 -23.63 26.40
CA LEU A 26 -35.52 -24.50 25.24
C LEU A 26 -36.24 -25.84 25.50
N ILE A 27 -36.03 -26.45 26.67
CA ILE A 27 -36.73 -27.67 27.06
C ILE A 27 -38.23 -27.43 27.22
N ALA A 28 -38.64 -26.32 27.84
CA ALA A 28 -40.04 -25.94 27.95
C ALA A 28 -40.69 -25.76 26.57
N PHE A 29 -39.94 -25.17 25.64
CA PHE A 29 -40.36 -25.05 24.24
C PHE A 29 -40.54 -26.43 23.58
N PHE A 30 -39.61 -27.37 23.75
CA PHE A 30 -39.78 -28.73 23.20
C PHE A 30 -40.93 -29.50 23.82
N ARG A 31 -41.17 -29.36 25.12
CA ARG A 31 -42.32 -29.98 25.80
C ARG A 31 -43.66 -29.46 25.27
N GLY A 32 -43.68 -28.24 24.74
CA GLY A 32 -44.85 -27.66 24.06
C GLY A 32 -45.05 -28.15 22.62
N ASN A 33 -44.15 -28.97 22.07
CA ASN A 33 -44.27 -29.52 20.71
C ASN A 33 -44.43 -31.05 20.79
N GLU A 34 -45.67 -31.52 20.81
CA GLU A 34 -46.00 -32.96 20.98
C GLU A 34 -45.41 -33.85 19.86
N ASP A 35 -45.12 -33.29 18.70
CA ASP A 35 -44.54 -33.99 17.53
C ASP A 35 -43.10 -34.51 17.76
N LEU A 36 -42.38 -33.99 18.77
CA LEU A 36 -40.98 -34.36 18.99
C LEU A 36 -40.79 -35.67 19.76
N GLN A 37 -41.82 -36.12 20.50
CA GLN A 37 -41.83 -37.39 21.24
C GLN A 37 -40.57 -37.66 22.10
N LEU A 38 -40.04 -36.61 22.74
CA LEU A 38 -38.86 -36.71 23.62
C LEU A 38 -39.28 -37.11 25.03
N ASP A 39 -38.46 -37.92 25.69
CA ASP A 39 -38.68 -38.33 27.07
C ASP A 39 -37.81 -37.54 28.08
N ASP A 40 -37.97 -37.82 29.37
CA ASP A 40 -37.22 -37.13 30.42
C ASP A 40 -35.72 -37.44 30.41
N ASP A 41 -35.30 -38.59 29.87
CA ASP A 41 -33.88 -38.94 29.71
C ASP A 41 -33.26 -38.08 28.59
N ASP A 42 -33.98 -37.88 27.48
CA ASP A 42 -33.55 -36.97 26.40
C ASP A 42 -33.39 -35.53 26.90
N TYR A 43 -34.35 -35.04 27.72
CA TYR A 43 -34.25 -33.72 28.34
C TYR A 43 -33.11 -33.64 29.36
N ALA A 44 -32.80 -34.72 30.08
CA ALA A 44 -31.67 -34.77 31.00
C ALA A 44 -30.33 -34.60 30.26
N ILE A 45 -30.19 -35.18 29.07
CA ILE A 45 -29.00 -35.00 28.22
C ILE A 45 -28.83 -33.53 27.83
N LEU A 46 -29.91 -32.86 27.40
CA LEU A 46 -29.87 -31.44 27.05
C LEU A 46 -29.46 -30.55 28.24
N ARG A 47 -29.89 -30.89 29.47
CA ARG A 47 -29.49 -30.20 30.70
C ARG A 47 -28.03 -30.43 31.07
N ASN A 48 -27.58 -31.68 31.01
CA ASN A 48 -26.22 -32.08 31.37
C ASN A 48 -25.19 -31.39 30.47
N GLU A 49 -25.48 -31.34 29.17
CA GLU A 49 -24.66 -30.66 28.17
C GLU A 49 -24.93 -29.14 28.08
N LYS A 50 -25.86 -28.62 28.88
CA LYS A 50 -26.24 -27.20 28.94
C LYS A 50 -26.56 -26.61 27.56
N ILE A 51 -27.30 -27.37 26.74
CA ILE A 51 -27.64 -26.95 25.37
C ILE A 51 -28.58 -25.75 25.44
N THR A 52 -28.14 -24.59 24.96
CA THR A 52 -28.98 -23.39 24.83
C THR A 52 -29.71 -23.38 23.49
N GLY A 53 -30.67 -22.47 23.30
CA GLY A 53 -31.34 -22.29 22.02
C GLY A 53 -30.37 -21.91 20.89
N CYS A 54 -29.28 -21.21 21.20
CA CYS A 54 -28.21 -20.95 20.22
C CYS A 54 -27.45 -22.24 19.84
N ASP A 55 -27.14 -23.10 20.81
CA ASP A 55 -26.46 -24.38 20.58
C ASP A 55 -27.33 -25.36 19.81
N PHE A 56 -28.62 -25.43 20.16
CA PHE A 56 -29.62 -26.26 19.52
C PHE A 56 -29.77 -25.95 18.04
N LEU A 57 -29.83 -24.67 17.67
CA LEU A 57 -29.93 -24.29 16.25
C LEU A 57 -28.73 -24.83 15.46
N GLN A 58 -27.55 -25.02 16.07
CA GLN A 58 -26.36 -25.54 15.41
C GLN A 58 -26.13 -27.05 15.62
N ILE A 59 -27.08 -27.74 16.25
CA ILE A 59 -26.93 -29.15 16.62
C ILE A 59 -26.94 -30.06 15.38
N THR A 60 -26.25 -31.19 15.46
CA THR A 60 -26.31 -32.26 14.46
C THR A 60 -26.64 -33.57 15.16
N GLU A 61 -27.24 -34.50 14.43
CA GLU A 61 -27.57 -35.86 14.90
C GLU A 61 -26.33 -36.53 15.53
N GLN A 62 -25.20 -36.54 14.81
CA GLN A 62 -23.92 -37.10 15.30
C GLN A 62 -23.41 -36.46 16.60
N LYS A 63 -23.74 -35.19 16.85
CA LYS A 63 -23.31 -34.48 18.07
C LYS A 63 -24.19 -34.91 19.26
N LEU A 64 -25.49 -35.07 19.05
CA LEU A 64 -26.42 -35.58 20.07
C LEU A 64 -26.13 -37.04 20.42
N GLU A 65 -25.82 -37.87 19.43
CA GLU A 65 -25.40 -39.27 19.68
C GLU A 65 -24.13 -39.37 20.53
N ARG A 66 -23.16 -38.47 20.31
CA ARG A 66 -21.95 -38.38 21.16
C ARG A 66 -22.24 -37.97 22.59
N TYR A 67 -23.34 -37.27 22.82
CA TYR A 67 -23.82 -36.90 24.16
C TYR A 67 -24.65 -38.02 24.83
N GLY A 68 -24.74 -39.18 24.18
CA GLY A 68 -25.48 -40.34 24.69
C GLY A 68 -26.96 -40.35 24.30
N MET A 69 -27.41 -39.45 23.42
CA MET A 69 -28.78 -39.46 22.91
C MET A 69 -28.96 -40.59 21.90
N LYS A 70 -30.10 -41.29 21.97
CA LYS A 70 -30.40 -42.37 21.02
C LYS A 70 -30.65 -41.78 19.63
N GLY A 71 -30.34 -42.55 18.59
CA GLY A 71 -30.42 -42.09 17.19
C GLY A 71 -31.79 -41.52 16.79
N GLY A 72 -32.90 -42.08 17.30
CA GLY A 72 -34.26 -41.55 17.03
C GLY A 72 -34.45 -40.10 17.50
N PRO A 73 -34.39 -39.82 18.82
CA PRO A 73 -34.45 -38.45 19.36
C PRO A 73 -33.40 -37.50 18.76
N ALA A 74 -32.18 -38.00 18.53
CA ALA A 74 -31.10 -37.22 17.93
C ALA A 74 -31.43 -36.75 16.51
N SER A 75 -32.01 -37.63 15.68
CA SER A 75 -32.44 -37.33 14.32
C SER A 75 -33.59 -36.31 14.32
N VAL A 76 -34.61 -36.54 15.16
CA VAL A 76 -35.79 -35.67 15.30
C VAL A 76 -35.40 -34.24 15.72
N LEU A 77 -34.52 -34.09 16.72
CA LEU A 77 -34.05 -32.77 17.14
C LEU A 77 -33.20 -32.06 16.08
N ALA A 78 -32.37 -32.80 15.36
CA ALA A 78 -31.55 -32.23 14.29
C ALA A 78 -32.40 -31.74 13.12
N ASP A 79 -33.45 -32.47 12.75
CA ASP A 79 -34.37 -32.07 11.71
C ASP A 79 -35.27 -30.92 12.16
N PHE A 80 -35.75 -30.95 13.40
CA PHE A 80 -36.52 -29.84 13.96
C PHE A 80 -35.71 -28.54 14.05
N ALA A 81 -34.41 -28.62 14.37
CA ALA A 81 -33.52 -27.47 14.31
C ALA A 81 -33.42 -26.88 12.89
N LYS A 82 -33.37 -27.72 11.84
CA LYS A 82 -33.38 -27.27 10.43
C LYS A 82 -34.71 -26.63 10.04
N GLU A 83 -35.82 -27.18 10.54
CA GLU A 83 -37.16 -26.62 10.32
C GLU A 83 -37.34 -25.25 10.98
N ILE A 84 -36.91 -25.09 12.25
CA ILE A 84 -36.96 -23.81 12.98
C ILE A 84 -36.04 -22.78 12.36
N LYS A 85 -34.85 -23.20 11.90
CA LYS A 85 -33.97 -22.34 11.10
C LYS A 85 -34.64 -21.84 9.83
N GLY A 86 -35.70 -22.52 9.38
CA GLY A 86 -36.35 -22.23 8.13
C GLY A 86 -35.34 -22.30 7.01
N ALA A 87 -34.68 -23.46 6.85
CA ALA A 87 -33.95 -23.76 5.62
C ALA A 87 -34.97 -23.64 4.47
N ARG A 88 -35.09 -22.43 3.92
CA ARG A 88 -36.02 -22.16 2.84
C ARG A 88 -35.58 -23.04 1.70
N ASN A 89 -36.51 -23.78 1.11
CA ASN A 89 -36.24 -24.45 -0.15
C ASN A 89 -35.73 -23.39 -1.11
N LEU A 90 -34.49 -23.60 -1.57
CA LEU A 90 -33.85 -22.69 -2.50
C LEU A 90 -34.76 -22.56 -3.72
N PRO A 91 -35.08 -21.34 -4.20
CA PRO A 91 -35.96 -21.15 -5.33
C PRO A 91 -35.58 -22.05 -6.51
N GLU A 92 -36.57 -22.60 -7.21
CA GLU A 92 -36.32 -23.49 -8.35
C GLU A 92 -35.56 -22.80 -9.49
N THR A 93 -35.79 -21.50 -9.65
CA THR A 93 -35.13 -20.63 -10.63
C THR A 93 -34.63 -19.38 -9.90
N LEU A 94 -33.55 -18.79 -10.41
CA LEU A 94 -32.95 -17.57 -9.83
C LEU A 94 -32.79 -16.51 -10.91
N GLU A 95 -33.45 -15.36 -10.74
CA GLU A 95 -33.22 -14.20 -11.59
C GLU A 95 -31.83 -13.62 -11.33
N TYR A 96 -31.13 -13.25 -12.40
CA TYR A 96 -29.82 -12.62 -12.27
C TYR A 96 -29.96 -11.17 -11.82
N ARG A 97 -29.11 -10.73 -10.89
CA ARG A 97 -28.98 -9.33 -10.47
C ARG A 97 -27.52 -8.90 -10.49
N ASP A 98 -27.31 -7.67 -10.95
CA ASP A 98 -25.99 -7.07 -11.00
C ASP A 98 -25.36 -6.95 -9.61
N PRO A 99 -24.03 -7.11 -9.51
CA PRO A 99 -23.33 -7.01 -8.24
C PRO A 99 -23.33 -5.60 -7.68
N GLN A 100 -23.27 -5.50 -6.35
CA GLN A 100 -22.89 -4.26 -5.69
C GLN A 100 -21.41 -3.94 -5.95
N PRO A 101 -21.02 -2.64 -5.99
CA PRO A 101 -19.62 -2.26 -6.09
C PRO A 101 -18.78 -2.81 -4.93
N LEU A 102 -17.56 -3.27 -5.24
CA LEU A 102 -16.56 -3.68 -4.25
C LEU A 102 -15.97 -2.47 -3.50
N LEU A 103 -16.02 -1.28 -4.12
CA LEU A 103 -15.50 -0.04 -3.57
C LEU A 103 -16.60 0.91 -3.11
N LYS A 104 -16.35 1.58 -1.98
CA LYS A 104 -17.25 2.58 -1.39
C LYS A 104 -16.55 3.90 -1.00
N GLY A 105 -15.25 4.03 -1.26
CA GLY A 105 -14.49 5.26 -0.96
C GLY A 105 -14.63 6.32 -2.05
N SER A 106 -14.12 7.53 -1.81
CA SER A 106 -14.13 8.62 -2.80
C SER A 106 -13.39 8.23 -4.09
N GLY A 107 -12.34 7.42 -3.98
CA GLY A 107 -11.61 6.89 -5.14
C GLY A 107 -12.43 5.99 -6.06
N SER A 108 -13.65 5.60 -5.69
CA SER A 108 -14.59 4.88 -6.55
C SER A 108 -15.04 5.68 -7.77
N SER A 109 -15.13 7.02 -7.66
CA SER A 109 -15.55 7.91 -8.76
C SER A 109 -14.41 8.30 -9.71
N TRP A 110 -13.15 8.02 -9.35
CA TRP A 110 -12.02 8.30 -10.23
C TRP A 110 -12.03 7.41 -11.46
N ASP A 111 -11.53 7.93 -12.58
CA ASP A 111 -11.30 7.19 -13.82
C ASP A 111 -10.33 6.03 -13.57
N PHE A 112 -10.66 4.84 -14.09
CA PHE A 112 -9.79 3.69 -13.94
C PHE A 112 -8.54 3.81 -14.83
N GLN A 113 -7.37 3.52 -14.25
CA GLN A 113 -6.07 3.68 -14.90
C GLN A 113 -5.43 2.31 -15.17
N ALA A 114 -5.85 1.65 -16.25
CA ALA A 114 -5.24 0.39 -16.68
C ALA A 114 -3.87 0.61 -17.31
N SER A 115 -2.83 -0.02 -16.76
CA SER A 115 -1.51 -0.04 -17.38
C SER A 115 -1.48 -0.91 -18.63
N GLU A 116 -0.59 -0.59 -19.56
CA GLU A 116 -0.40 -1.40 -20.77
C GLU A 116 0.05 -2.82 -20.43
N ALA A 117 0.89 -2.98 -19.40
CA ALA A 117 1.30 -4.29 -18.90
C ALA A 117 0.12 -5.14 -18.43
N LEU A 118 -0.83 -4.55 -17.70
CA LEU A 118 -2.07 -5.22 -17.29
C LEU A 118 -2.91 -5.61 -18.51
N LYS A 119 -3.14 -4.68 -19.44
CA LYS A 119 -3.93 -4.93 -20.66
C LYS A 119 -3.34 -6.07 -21.49
N GLN A 120 -2.03 -6.04 -21.74
CA GLN A 120 -1.34 -7.08 -22.51
C GLN A 120 -1.36 -8.44 -21.82
N LYS A 121 -1.09 -8.50 -20.51
CA LYS A 121 -1.14 -9.75 -19.74
C LYS A 121 -2.53 -10.35 -19.75
N LEU A 122 -3.55 -9.52 -19.52
CA LEU A 122 -4.95 -9.92 -19.51
C LEU A 122 -5.40 -10.42 -20.90
N LYS A 123 -5.09 -9.66 -21.96
CA LYS A 123 -5.40 -10.00 -23.37
C LYS A 123 -4.85 -11.36 -23.76
N ASN A 124 -3.57 -11.62 -23.48
CA ASN A 124 -2.93 -12.90 -23.82
C ASN A 124 -3.53 -14.05 -23.02
N ALA A 125 -3.77 -13.86 -21.72
CA ALA A 125 -4.34 -14.88 -20.86
C ALA A 125 -5.77 -15.25 -21.26
N ILE A 126 -6.64 -14.26 -21.50
CA ILE A 126 -8.05 -14.54 -21.81
C ILE A 126 -8.22 -15.20 -23.18
N ARG A 127 -7.37 -14.86 -24.16
CA ARG A 127 -7.38 -15.51 -25.48
C ARG A 127 -7.04 -16.98 -25.41
N ASN A 128 -5.98 -17.32 -24.66
CA ASN A 128 -5.59 -18.70 -24.46
C ASN A 128 -6.68 -19.47 -23.73
N HIS A 129 -7.22 -18.89 -22.64
CA HIS A 129 -8.36 -19.44 -21.93
C HIS A 129 -9.53 -19.73 -22.88
N PHE A 130 -9.97 -18.73 -23.65
CA PHE A 130 -11.08 -18.88 -24.60
C PHE A 130 -10.81 -19.96 -25.65
N LYS A 131 -9.60 -19.99 -26.22
CA LYS A 131 -9.16 -21.00 -27.19
C LYS A 131 -9.27 -22.41 -26.62
N PHE A 132 -8.76 -22.65 -25.42
CA PHE A 132 -8.79 -23.96 -24.78
C PHE A 132 -10.21 -24.38 -24.41
N TRP A 133 -10.99 -23.45 -23.86
CA TRP A 133 -12.41 -23.69 -23.57
C TRP A 133 -13.19 -24.08 -24.83
N LYS A 134 -13.04 -23.32 -25.92
CA LYS A 134 -13.70 -23.59 -27.21
C LYS A 134 -13.30 -24.93 -27.83
N ALA A 135 -12.09 -25.40 -27.55
CA ALA A 135 -11.60 -26.72 -27.95
C ALA A 135 -12.05 -27.87 -27.01
N GLY A 136 -12.82 -27.59 -25.96
CA GLY A 136 -13.21 -28.57 -24.94
C GLY A 136 -12.07 -29.00 -24.01
N GLN A 137 -10.91 -28.33 -24.07
CA GLN A 137 -9.72 -28.64 -23.28
C GLN A 137 -9.78 -27.93 -21.92
N CYS A 138 -10.79 -28.26 -21.13
CA CYS A 138 -11.03 -27.66 -19.81
C CYS A 138 -10.34 -28.47 -18.70
N GLU A 139 -9.07 -28.16 -18.42
CA GLU A 139 -8.30 -28.81 -17.37
C GLU A 139 -7.48 -27.78 -16.56
N LYS A 140 -6.92 -28.22 -15.43
CA LYS A 140 -6.20 -27.34 -14.50
C LYS A 140 -5.01 -26.63 -15.16
N THR A 141 -4.36 -27.25 -16.14
CA THR A 141 -3.15 -26.73 -16.82
C THR A 141 -3.47 -25.74 -17.94
N THR A 142 -4.73 -25.66 -18.41
CA THR A 142 -5.14 -24.84 -19.55
C THR A 142 -6.07 -23.69 -19.15
N ILE A 143 -6.96 -23.91 -18.18
CA ILE A 143 -7.93 -22.92 -17.70
C ILE A 143 -7.34 -22.19 -16.49
N PRO A 144 -7.06 -20.88 -16.58
CA PRO A 144 -6.36 -20.16 -15.54
C PRO A 144 -7.26 -19.71 -14.38
N GLN A 145 -6.71 -19.73 -13.17
CA GLN A 145 -7.21 -18.93 -12.06
C GLN A 145 -6.48 -17.57 -12.06
N TYR A 146 -7.24 -16.47 -12.10
CA TYR A 146 -6.66 -15.13 -12.09
C TYR A 146 -6.46 -14.63 -10.66
N PHE A 147 -5.38 -13.87 -10.44
CA PHE A 147 -5.02 -13.30 -9.15
C PHE A 147 -4.64 -11.83 -9.28
N ILE A 148 -5.12 -11.01 -8.35
CA ILE A 148 -4.71 -9.62 -8.15
C ILE A 148 -4.13 -9.50 -6.74
N LEU A 149 -2.81 -9.39 -6.63
CA LEU A 149 -2.09 -9.39 -5.35
C LEU A 149 -1.54 -7.99 -5.07
N ALA A 150 -1.97 -7.39 -3.96
CA ALA A 150 -1.57 -6.03 -3.59
C ALA A 150 -1.94 -5.72 -2.15
N GLY A 151 -1.20 -4.80 -1.53
CA GLY A 151 -1.57 -4.28 -0.23
C GLY A 151 -2.85 -3.43 -0.25
N ALA A 152 -3.40 -3.17 0.94
CA ALA A 152 -4.58 -2.33 1.10
C ALA A 152 -4.34 -0.89 0.61
N GLY A 153 -5.06 -0.47 -0.43
CA GLY A 153 -4.93 0.88 -1.02
C GLY A 153 -4.11 0.95 -2.29
N GLU A 154 -3.57 -0.17 -2.77
CA GLU A 154 -2.81 -0.25 -4.03
C GLU A 154 -3.68 -0.54 -5.27
N GLY A 155 -5.00 -0.63 -5.09
CA GLY A 155 -5.95 -0.80 -6.20
C GLY A 155 -6.42 -2.23 -6.46
N LYS A 156 -6.14 -3.21 -5.58
CA LYS A 156 -6.59 -4.61 -5.71
C LYS A 156 -8.09 -4.75 -6.03
N SER A 157 -8.95 -4.24 -5.16
CA SER A 157 -10.41 -4.34 -5.29
C SER A 157 -10.93 -3.47 -6.45
N ARG A 158 -10.19 -2.41 -6.82
CA ARG A 158 -10.52 -1.57 -7.98
C ARG A 158 -10.29 -2.28 -9.29
N THR A 159 -9.13 -2.88 -9.48
CA THR A 159 -8.84 -3.67 -10.67
C THR A 159 -9.79 -4.86 -10.78
N ALA A 160 -10.14 -5.49 -9.66
CA ALA A 160 -11.11 -6.57 -9.65
C ALA A 160 -12.51 -6.10 -10.10
N GLN A 161 -12.99 -4.96 -9.60
CA GLN A 161 -14.28 -4.38 -10.00
C GLN A 161 -14.33 -4.00 -11.48
N GLU A 162 -13.23 -3.51 -12.05
CA GLU A 162 -13.16 -3.07 -13.45
C GLU A 162 -12.83 -4.22 -14.42
N LEU A 163 -12.46 -5.40 -13.91
CA LEU A 163 -12.05 -6.56 -14.70
C LEU A 163 -13.04 -6.92 -15.83
N PRO A 164 -14.38 -6.94 -15.64
CA PRO A 164 -15.32 -7.22 -16.73
C PRO A 164 -15.20 -6.23 -17.91
N LYS A 165 -15.07 -4.93 -17.62
CA LYS A 165 -14.91 -3.90 -18.66
C LYS A 165 -13.56 -4.03 -19.36
N LEU A 166 -12.50 -4.29 -18.59
CA LEU A 166 -11.15 -4.48 -19.14
C LEU A 166 -11.06 -5.69 -20.07
N LEU A 167 -11.73 -6.79 -19.72
CA LEU A 167 -11.80 -7.98 -20.57
C LEU A 167 -12.41 -7.62 -21.94
N ILE A 168 -13.53 -6.89 -21.96
CA ILE A 168 -14.21 -6.45 -23.20
C ILE A 168 -13.33 -5.49 -24.02
N GLU A 169 -12.65 -4.55 -23.35
CA GLU A 169 -11.75 -3.58 -23.98
C GLU A 169 -10.54 -4.28 -24.63
N CYS A 170 -9.92 -5.22 -23.93
CA CYS A 170 -8.70 -5.90 -24.37
C CYS A 170 -8.92 -6.88 -25.53
N THR A 171 -10.15 -7.34 -25.74
CA THR A 171 -10.51 -8.32 -26.79
C THR A 171 -11.31 -7.70 -27.93
N ASN A 172 -11.14 -6.41 -28.18
CA ASN A 172 -11.86 -5.69 -29.25
C ASN A 172 -11.62 -6.21 -30.67
N ASP A 173 -10.58 -7.01 -30.85
CA ASP A 173 -10.18 -7.65 -32.09
C ASP A 173 -10.67 -9.11 -32.24
N ASP A 174 -11.41 -9.64 -31.26
CA ASP A 174 -12.07 -10.95 -31.31
C ASP A 174 -13.56 -10.80 -31.00
N VAL A 175 -14.39 -10.75 -32.05
CA VAL A 175 -15.83 -10.49 -31.95
C VAL A 175 -16.58 -11.58 -31.17
N ASP A 176 -16.19 -12.85 -31.31
CA ASP A 176 -16.83 -13.99 -30.63
C ASP A 176 -16.56 -13.92 -29.12
N LEU A 177 -15.29 -13.78 -28.74
CA LEU A 177 -14.90 -13.60 -27.34
C LEU A 177 -15.53 -12.34 -26.74
N GLN A 178 -15.53 -11.22 -27.47
CA GLN A 178 -16.10 -9.98 -26.99
C GLN A 178 -17.62 -10.09 -26.74
N ASN A 179 -18.37 -10.76 -27.61
CA ASN A 179 -19.81 -10.98 -27.43
C ASN A 179 -20.12 -11.85 -26.22
N ARG A 180 -19.30 -12.88 -25.96
CA ARG A 180 -19.40 -13.70 -24.74
C ARG A 180 -19.13 -12.89 -23.48
N LEU A 181 -18.08 -12.07 -23.49
CA LEU A 181 -17.74 -11.22 -22.34
C LEU A 181 -18.81 -10.15 -22.07
N ARG A 182 -19.44 -9.58 -23.11
CA ARG A 182 -20.56 -8.62 -22.96
C ARG A 182 -21.83 -9.24 -22.38
N SER A 183 -22.05 -10.54 -22.59
CA SER A 183 -23.20 -11.28 -22.06
C SER A 183 -22.90 -11.97 -20.73
N ALA A 184 -21.71 -11.77 -20.16
CA ALA A 184 -21.28 -12.46 -18.96
C ALA A 184 -22.01 -12.00 -17.70
N LEU A 185 -22.41 -12.96 -16.88
CA LEU A 185 -22.98 -12.75 -15.56
C LEU A 185 -21.85 -12.49 -14.57
N VAL A 186 -21.80 -11.29 -14.01
CA VAL A 186 -20.75 -10.90 -13.07
C VAL A 186 -21.20 -11.15 -11.63
N PHE A 187 -20.37 -11.83 -10.86
CA PHE A 187 -20.52 -12.02 -9.41
C PHE A 187 -19.34 -11.37 -8.70
N ASN A 188 -19.59 -10.31 -7.94
CA ASN A 188 -18.58 -9.68 -7.09
C ASN A 188 -18.81 -10.08 -5.65
N LEU A 189 -17.99 -11.00 -5.17
CA LEU A 189 -18.10 -11.59 -3.84
C LEU A 189 -17.01 -11.01 -2.95
N SER A 190 -17.31 -10.76 -1.67
CA SER A 190 -16.31 -10.31 -0.69
C SER A 190 -16.26 -11.26 0.51
N LEU A 191 -15.07 -11.53 1.05
CA LEU A 191 -14.91 -12.13 2.37
C LEU A 191 -14.69 -11.08 3.47
N GLU A 192 -14.69 -9.80 3.09
CA GLU A 192 -14.41 -8.64 3.94
C GLU A 192 -15.66 -7.76 4.10
N ASN A 193 -15.77 -6.73 3.27
CA ASN A 193 -16.79 -5.70 3.40
C ASN A 193 -18.17 -6.21 2.96
N GLY A 194 -19.16 -6.05 3.82
CA GLY A 194 -20.56 -6.41 3.53
C GLY A 194 -20.90 -7.89 3.70
N THR A 195 -19.94 -8.80 3.51
CA THR A 195 -20.14 -10.26 3.64
C THR A 195 -18.96 -10.95 4.34
N LYS A 196 -18.56 -10.40 5.49
CA LYS A 196 -17.41 -10.85 6.29
C LYS A 196 -17.46 -12.36 6.54
N LEU A 197 -16.33 -13.02 6.36
CA LEU A 197 -16.21 -14.46 6.63
C LEU A 197 -16.25 -14.73 8.15
N LEU A 198 -17.24 -15.53 8.57
CA LEU A 198 -17.34 -16.01 9.96
C LEU A 198 -17.03 -17.50 10.03
N ARG A 199 -15.76 -17.84 10.29
CA ARG A 199 -15.27 -19.24 10.31
C ARG A 199 -15.92 -20.15 11.37
N GLU A 200 -16.63 -19.58 12.34
CA GLU A 200 -17.41 -20.33 13.32
C GLU A 200 -18.68 -20.92 12.72
N VAL A 201 -19.28 -20.20 11.75
CA VAL A 201 -20.51 -20.57 11.04
C VAL A 201 -20.18 -21.21 9.69
N GLU A 202 -19.29 -20.58 8.92
CA GLU A 202 -18.92 -20.96 7.56
C GLU A 202 -17.76 -21.95 7.54
N LYS A 203 -18.09 -23.24 7.62
CA LYS A 203 -17.09 -24.34 7.65
C LYS A 203 -16.75 -24.90 6.27
N ASN A 204 -17.65 -24.76 5.29
CA ASN A 204 -17.47 -25.27 3.93
C ASN A 204 -17.26 -24.12 2.95
N SER A 205 -16.11 -24.09 2.27
CA SER A 205 -15.72 -23.02 1.34
C SER A 205 -16.64 -22.92 0.12
N SER A 206 -17.13 -24.06 -0.37
CA SER A 206 -18.07 -24.12 -1.49
C SER A 206 -19.39 -23.45 -1.14
N HIS A 207 -19.93 -23.76 0.05
CA HIS A 207 -21.16 -23.11 0.52
C HIS A 207 -20.95 -21.64 0.86
N ALA A 208 -19.79 -21.27 1.42
CA ALA A 208 -19.44 -19.87 1.66
C ALA A 208 -19.47 -19.03 0.37
N ILE A 209 -18.92 -19.55 -0.74
CA ILE A 209 -18.93 -18.87 -2.03
C ILE A 209 -20.33 -18.88 -2.64
N GLY A 210 -21.01 -20.04 -2.66
CA GLY A 210 -22.33 -20.17 -3.25
C GLY A 210 -23.41 -19.33 -2.54
N ASN A 211 -23.36 -19.24 -1.20
CA ASN A 211 -24.26 -18.39 -0.43
C ASN A 211 -24.05 -16.91 -0.72
N ARG A 212 -22.81 -16.46 -0.97
CA ARG A 212 -22.53 -15.08 -1.40
C ARG A 212 -23.04 -14.80 -2.81
N MET A 213 -22.88 -15.74 -3.74
CA MET A 213 -23.49 -15.63 -5.07
C MET A 213 -25.02 -15.51 -4.96
N LEU A 214 -25.63 -16.34 -4.11
CA LEU A 214 -27.07 -16.30 -3.89
C LEU A 214 -27.52 -15.00 -3.23
N PHE A 215 -26.76 -14.50 -2.25
CA PHE A 215 -27.03 -13.22 -1.59
C PHE A 215 -27.06 -12.09 -2.60
N GLN A 216 -26.11 -12.04 -3.55
CA GLN A 216 -26.15 -11.05 -4.63
C GLN A 216 -27.48 -11.09 -5.42
N LEU A 217 -28.01 -12.29 -5.69
CA LEU A 217 -29.23 -12.46 -6.50
C LEU A 217 -30.52 -12.18 -5.70
N LEU A 218 -30.53 -12.50 -4.40
CA LEU A 218 -31.75 -12.46 -3.59
C LEU A 218 -31.82 -11.27 -2.62
N GLN A 219 -30.73 -10.53 -2.43
CA GLN A 219 -30.66 -9.46 -1.45
C GLN A 219 -31.85 -8.50 -1.58
N GLN A 220 -32.51 -8.26 -0.44
CA GLN A 220 -33.53 -7.24 -0.30
C GLN A 220 -32.95 -5.97 0.34
N PRO A 221 -33.52 -4.78 0.07
CA PRO A 221 -33.10 -3.55 0.75
C PRO A 221 -33.14 -3.71 2.28
N GLY A 222 -32.03 -3.40 2.96
CA GLY A 222 -31.93 -3.46 4.42
C GLY A 222 -31.61 -4.84 5.02
N GLU A 223 -31.49 -5.88 4.20
CA GLU A 223 -31.14 -7.23 4.66
C GLU A 223 -29.65 -7.36 4.98
N SER A 224 -29.33 -7.82 6.21
CA SER A 224 -27.97 -8.03 6.67
C SER A 224 -27.41 -9.39 6.23
N TRP A 225 -26.10 -9.46 6.00
CA TRP A 225 -25.41 -10.74 5.73
C TRP A 225 -25.50 -11.71 6.92
N ASP A 226 -25.47 -11.19 8.14
CA ASP A 226 -25.51 -11.99 9.37
C ASP A 226 -26.82 -12.76 9.52
N ASP A 227 -27.92 -12.17 9.07
CA ASP A 227 -29.22 -12.85 9.05
C ASP A 227 -29.33 -13.83 7.88
N TYR A 228 -28.49 -13.72 6.86
CA TYR A 228 -28.61 -14.45 5.59
C TYR A 228 -27.70 -15.69 5.50
N MET A 229 -26.50 -15.62 6.08
CA MET A 229 -25.38 -16.52 5.73
C MET A 229 -25.62 -18.01 5.97
N ASP A 230 -26.53 -18.37 6.89
CA ASP A 230 -26.86 -19.74 7.27
C ASP A 230 -28.24 -20.20 6.77
N ARG A 231 -28.97 -19.35 6.03
CA ARG A 231 -30.32 -19.65 5.51
C ARG A 231 -30.35 -20.71 4.43
N TYR A 232 -29.27 -20.79 3.65
CA TYR A 232 -29.16 -21.70 2.52
C TYR A 232 -27.83 -22.46 2.58
N ASN A 233 -27.81 -23.64 1.97
CA ASN A 233 -26.61 -24.45 1.82
C ASN A 233 -26.40 -24.75 0.34
N VAL A 234 -25.99 -23.73 -0.42
CA VAL A 234 -25.85 -23.81 -1.87
C VAL A 234 -24.40 -23.62 -2.31
N ASN A 235 -23.96 -24.41 -3.28
CA ASN A 235 -22.66 -24.23 -3.94
C ASN A 235 -22.80 -23.40 -5.23
N PRO A 236 -21.70 -22.85 -5.78
CA PRO A 236 -21.74 -22.01 -6.97
C PRO A 236 -22.43 -22.66 -8.18
N ALA A 237 -22.15 -23.94 -8.44
CA ALA A 237 -22.76 -24.67 -9.55
C ALA A 237 -24.29 -24.80 -9.39
N GLY A 238 -24.78 -24.96 -8.15
CA GLY A 238 -26.20 -25.01 -7.82
C GLY A 238 -26.91 -23.66 -8.04
N VAL A 239 -26.20 -22.54 -7.84
CA VAL A 239 -26.70 -21.20 -8.18
C VAL A 239 -26.77 -21.04 -9.70
N LEU A 240 -25.68 -21.33 -10.42
CA LEU A 240 -25.63 -21.17 -11.88
C LEU A 240 -26.67 -22.02 -12.62
N ARG A 241 -26.91 -23.27 -12.19
CA ARG A 241 -27.98 -24.12 -12.77
C ARG A 241 -29.36 -23.49 -12.67
N ARG A 242 -29.66 -22.78 -11.57
CA ARG A 242 -30.95 -22.12 -11.36
C ARG A 242 -31.06 -20.83 -12.16
N VAL A 243 -29.95 -20.12 -12.34
CA VAL A 243 -29.89 -18.96 -13.24
C VAL A 243 -30.07 -19.37 -14.70
N ALA A 244 -29.42 -20.47 -15.12
CA ALA A 244 -29.62 -21.06 -16.45
C ALA A 244 -31.09 -21.42 -16.69
N LYS A 245 -31.71 -22.12 -15.72
CA LYS A 245 -33.15 -22.47 -15.77
C LYS A 245 -34.03 -21.23 -15.85
N HIS A 246 -33.74 -20.16 -15.10
CA HIS A 246 -34.49 -18.91 -15.18
C HIS A 246 -34.39 -18.25 -16.55
N ARG A 247 -33.22 -18.32 -17.19
CA ARG A 247 -32.99 -17.75 -18.53
C ARG A 247 -33.46 -18.64 -19.69
N ASN A 248 -34.02 -19.82 -19.41
CA ASN A 248 -34.33 -20.84 -20.41
C ASN A 248 -33.12 -21.19 -21.28
N GLN A 249 -31.95 -21.32 -20.65
CA GLN A 249 -30.68 -21.65 -21.30
C GLN A 249 -30.08 -22.92 -20.69
N GLU A 250 -29.29 -23.65 -21.46
CA GLU A 250 -28.45 -24.71 -20.92
C GLU A 250 -27.33 -24.11 -20.06
N LEU A 251 -26.87 -24.87 -19.07
CA LEU A 251 -25.80 -24.41 -18.18
C LEU A 251 -24.55 -23.99 -18.98
N ASN A 252 -24.17 -24.79 -19.98
CA ASN A 252 -22.97 -24.60 -20.81
C ASN A 252 -23.03 -23.35 -21.71
N ASP A 253 -24.21 -22.77 -21.93
CA ASP A 253 -24.37 -21.55 -22.71
C ASP A 253 -24.09 -20.28 -21.89
N LEU A 254 -24.00 -20.41 -20.56
CA LEU A 254 -23.69 -19.28 -19.70
C LEU A 254 -22.24 -18.81 -19.87
N ASN A 255 -22.08 -17.49 -19.83
CA ASN A 255 -20.79 -16.82 -19.66
C ASN A 255 -20.81 -16.20 -18.26
N VAL A 256 -19.77 -16.44 -17.44
CA VAL A 256 -19.77 -16.01 -16.03
C VAL A 256 -18.41 -15.45 -15.64
N ILE A 257 -18.42 -14.37 -14.85
CA ILE A 257 -17.23 -13.83 -14.21
C ILE A 257 -17.47 -13.87 -12.70
N VAL A 258 -16.62 -14.58 -11.95
CA VAL A 258 -16.69 -14.66 -10.50
C VAL A 258 -15.45 -14.04 -9.89
N ILE A 259 -15.62 -12.95 -9.16
CA ILE A 259 -14.57 -12.23 -8.45
C ILE A 259 -14.75 -12.47 -6.96
N LEU A 260 -13.70 -12.95 -6.28
CA LEU A 260 -13.65 -13.11 -4.83
C LEU A 260 -12.61 -12.15 -4.23
N ASP A 261 -13.10 -11.09 -3.59
CA ASP A 261 -12.28 -10.07 -2.95
C ASP A 261 -11.94 -10.46 -1.50
N GLY A 262 -10.66 -10.34 -1.14
CA GLY A 262 -10.20 -10.45 0.24
C GLY A 262 -9.96 -11.88 0.73
N ILE A 263 -9.45 -12.76 -0.13
CA ILE A 263 -9.29 -14.19 0.21
C ILE A 263 -8.32 -14.44 1.38
N GLN A 264 -7.42 -13.51 1.70
CA GLN A 264 -6.53 -13.59 2.86
C GLN A 264 -7.28 -13.83 4.18
N VAL A 265 -8.52 -13.37 4.31
CA VAL A 265 -9.34 -13.53 5.52
C VAL A 265 -9.67 -15.00 5.79
N ALA A 266 -9.61 -15.85 4.77
CA ALA A 266 -9.76 -17.30 4.92
C ALA A 266 -8.64 -17.95 5.75
N MET A 267 -7.51 -17.26 5.94
CA MET A 267 -6.39 -17.74 6.75
C MET A 267 -6.56 -17.29 8.21
N LYS A 268 -6.77 -18.24 9.13
CA LYS A 268 -6.81 -17.96 10.59
C LYS A 268 -5.42 -17.76 11.19
N LYS A 269 -4.43 -18.51 10.68
CA LYS A 269 -3.01 -18.46 11.02
C LYS A 269 -2.21 -18.82 9.75
N PRO A 270 -0.93 -18.42 9.62
CA PRO A 270 -0.09 -18.76 8.46
C PRO A 270 -0.06 -20.26 8.13
N MET A 271 -0.22 -21.12 9.15
CA MET A 271 -0.19 -22.58 9.05
C MET A 271 -1.57 -23.25 8.93
N ASP A 272 -2.69 -22.52 9.12
CA ASP A 272 -4.06 -23.05 8.96
C ASP A 272 -4.67 -22.57 7.63
N GLY A 273 -4.02 -22.97 6.54
CA GLY A 273 -4.37 -22.60 5.16
C GLY A 273 -5.44 -23.47 4.51
N SER A 274 -5.98 -24.47 5.22
CA SER A 274 -6.90 -25.49 4.66
C SER A 274 -8.09 -24.84 3.92
N PHE A 275 -8.85 -24.00 4.61
CA PHE A 275 -10.02 -23.34 4.04
C PHE A 275 -9.65 -22.31 2.96
N PHE A 276 -8.52 -21.64 3.09
CA PHE A 276 -7.99 -20.73 2.07
C PHE A 276 -7.72 -21.48 0.76
N TYR A 277 -7.03 -22.61 0.82
CA TYR A 277 -6.77 -23.46 -0.34
C TYR A 277 -8.05 -24.10 -0.87
N ASP A 278 -9.01 -24.43 -0.01
CA ASP A 278 -10.31 -24.95 -0.42
C ASP A 278 -11.15 -23.90 -1.16
N CYS A 279 -11.08 -22.62 -0.77
CA CYS A 279 -11.72 -21.52 -1.50
C CYS A 279 -11.15 -21.38 -2.91
N ILE A 280 -9.82 -21.35 -3.05
CA ILE A 280 -9.16 -21.30 -4.36
C ILE A 280 -9.55 -22.53 -5.18
N SER A 281 -9.46 -23.73 -4.59
CA SER A 281 -9.81 -24.97 -5.27
C SER A 281 -11.25 -25.01 -5.73
N THR A 282 -12.19 -24.48 -4.93
CA THR A 282 -13.60 -24.35 -5.32
C THR A 282 -13.77 -23.49 -6.56
N LEU A 283 -13.11 -22.33 -6.63
CA LEU A 283 -13.18 -21.43 -7.79
C LEU A 283 -12.53 -22.08 -9.02
N CYS A 284 -11.39 -22.74 -8.85
CA CYS A 284 -10.76 -23.50 -9.93
C CYS A 284 -11.72 -24.58 -10.47
N MET A 285 -12.32 -25.39 -9.61
CA MET A 285 -13.29 -26.41 -10.05
C MET A 285 -14.53 -25.81 -10.71
N LEU A 286 -14.98 -24.63 -10.25
CA LEU A 286 -16.07 -23.91 -10.90
C LEU A 286 -15.71 -23.51 -12.34
N SER A 287 -14.48 -23.04 -12.58
CA SER A 287 -14.02 -22.70 -13.94
C SER A 287 -13.99 -23.88 -14.91
N LEU A 288 -13.98 -25.11 -14.39
CA LEU A 288 -13.95 -26.36 -15.17
C LEU A 288 -15.35 -26.98 -15.37
N LEU A 289 -16.42 -26.32 -14.93
CA LEU A 289 -17.78 -26.88 -14.89
C LEU A 289 -18.40 -27.13 -16.28
N GLY A 290 -17.88 -26.48 -17.33
CA GLY A 290 -18.41 -26.56 -18.71
C GLY A 290 -18.72 -25.19 -19.33
N PRO A 291 -19.45 -24.27 -18.65
CA PRO A 291 -19.71 -22.93 -19.17
C PRO A 291 -18.42 -22.11 -19.27
N PHE A 292 -18.46 -21.00 -20.01
CA PHE A 292 -17.29 -20.12 -20.09
C PHE A 292 -17.19 -19.26 -18.81
N ILE A 293 -16.34 -19.69 -17.87
CA ILE A 293 -16.27 -19.10 -16.52
C ILE A 293 -14.87 -18.53 -16.26
N ILE A 294 -14.81 -17.25 -15.90
CA ILE A 294 -13.59 -16.56 -15.49
C ILE A 294 -13.63 -16.36 -13.98
N THR A 295 -12.67 -16.94 -13.26
CA THR A 295 -12.55 -16.76 -11.80
C THR A 295 -11.34 -15.90 -11.45
N CYS A 296 -11.54 -14.91 -10.57
CA CYS A 296 -10.49 -14.02 -10.10
C CYS A 296 -10.51 -13.89 -8.58
N CYS A 297 -9.35 -13.97 -7.94
CA CYS A 297 -9.19 -13.73 -6.51
C CYS A 297 -8.34 -12.49 -6.27
N THR A 298 -8.65 -11.74 -5.21
CA THR A 298 -7.73 -10.72 -4.70
C THR A 298 -7.17 -11.14 -3.35
N ALA A 299 -5.91 -10.79 -3.09
CA ALA A 299 -5.29 -10.99 -1.78
C ALA A 299 -4.28 -9.89 -1.44
N THR A 300 -4.09 -9.65 -0.15
CA THR A 300 -3.02 -8.77 0.37
C THR A 300 -1.73 -9.51 0.69
N ILE A 301 -1.74 -10.84 0.60
CA ILE A 301 -0.60 -11.73 0.87
C ILE A 301 -0.31 -12.56 -0.38
N SER A 302 0.96 -12.78 -0.66
CA SER A 302 1.45 -13.42 -1.88
C SER A 302 2.02 -14.81 -1.62
N MET A 303 2.74 -14.99 -0.52
CA MET A 303 3.44 -16.23 -0.16
C MET A 303 2.51 -17.44 -0.08
N PRO A 304 1.33 -17.40 0.58
CA PRO A 304 0.43 -18.56 0.61
C PRO A 304 -0.08 -18.96 -0.78
N ILE A 305 -0.24 -18.01 -1.71
CA ILE A 305 -0.68 -18.28 -3.08
C ILE A 305 0.44 -18.94 -3.89
N HIS A 306 1.69 -18.55 -3.64
CA HIS A 306 2.87 -19.22 -4.19
C HIS A 306 3.08 -20.60 -3.56
N ASN A 307 2.77 -20.82 -2.28
CA ASN A 307 2.83 -22.15 -1.67
C ASN A 307 1.76 -23.10 -2.22
N PHE A 308 0.53 -22.61 -2.43
CA PHE A 308 -0.47 -23.33 -3.24
C PHE A 308 0.06 -23.62 -4.65
N HIS A 309 1.03 -22.85 -5.15
CA HIS A 309 1.67 -23.06 -6.46
C HIS A 309 2.57 -24.26 -6.49
N ALA A 310 3.41 -24.42 -5.49
CA ALA A 310 4.29 -25.56 -5.40
C ALA A 310 3.53 -26.90 -5.38
N SER A 311 2.31 -26.94 -4.84
CA SER A 311 1.55 -28.18 -4.66
C SER A 311 0.45 -28.45 -5.70
N SER A 312 0.20 -27.55 -6.67
CA SER A 312 -0.91 -27.68 -7.62
C SER A 312 -0.55 -27.25 -9.04
N GLN A 313 -0.87 -28.10 -10.02
CA GLN A 313 -0.68 -27.86 -11.46
C GLN A 313 -1.63 -26.79 -12.06
N GLN A 314 -2.47 -26.18 -11.23
CA GLN A 314 -3.40 -25.13 -11.67
C GLN A 314 -2.65 -23.97 -12.34
N LEU A 315 -2.98 -23.69 -13.61
CA LEU A 315 -2.53 -22.54 -14.36
C LEU A 315 -3.02 -21.27 -13.68
N ARG A 316 -2.14 -20.28 -13.57
CA ARG A 316 -2.40 -19.04 -12.85
C ARG A 316 -1.95 -17.83 -13.62
N VAL A 317 -2.72 -16.77 -13.49
CA VAL A 317 -2.45 -15.50 -14.13
C VAL A 317 -2.47 -14.41 -13.08
N PHE A 318 -1.27 -13.97 -12.71
CA PHE A 318 -1.11 -12.79 -11.85
C PHE A 318 -1.25 -11.54 -12.71
N LEU A 319 -2.23 -10.70 -12.35
CA LEU A 319 -2.53 -9.44 -13.02
C LEU A 319 -1.72 -8.33 -12.34
N PRO A 320 -0.79 -7.66 -13.06
CA PRO A 320 0.04 -6.61 -12.47
C PRO A 320 -0.79 -5.38 -12.09
N LEU A 321 -0.39 -4.74 -11.00
CA LEU A 321 -0.88 -3.42 -10.63
C LEU A 321 0.22 -2.39 -10.78
N THR A 322 -0.17 -1.15 -11.02
CA THR A 322 0.73 -0.01 -11.15
C THR A 322 0.26 1.10 -10.24
N SER A 323 1.22 1.87 -9.71
CA SER A 323 0.95 3.10 -8.97
C SER A 323 0.01 4.01 -9.74
N LEU A 324 -0.97 4.59 -9.05
CA LEU A 324 -1.89 5.54 -9.65
C LEU A 324 -1.12 6.78 -10.12
N GLN A 325 -1.40 7.20 -11.35
CA GLN A 325 -1.11 8.57 -11.78
C GLN A 325 -2.12 9.52 -11.12
N PRO A 326 -1.86 10.85 -11.11
CA PRO A 326 -2.79 11.83 -10.55
C PRO A 326 -4.23 11.55 -11.03
N PRO A 327 -5.18 11.32 -10.11
CA PRO A 327 -6.53 10.86 -10.44
C PRO A 327 -7.31 11.91 -11.22
N ARG A 328 -8.27 11.41 -12.01
CA ARG A 328 -9.18 12.19 -12.84
C ARG A 328 -10.60 11.71 -12.64
N ILE A 329 -11.58 12.58 -12.85
CA ILE A 329 -13.00 12.23 -12.91
C ILE A 329 -13.52 12.72 -14.26
N ASN A 330 -14.02 11.82 -15.10
CA ASN A 330 -14.47 12.14 -16.45
C ASN A 330 -13.40 12.90 -17.25
N ARG A 331 -12.14 12.46 -17.12
CA ARG A 331 -10.92 13.04 -17.71
C ARG A 331 -10.50 14.40 -17.16
N ASN A 332 -11.24 14.98 -16.24
CA ASN A 332 -10.88 16.22 -15.55
C ASN A 332 -9.98 15.91 -14.35
N PRO A 333 -8.92 16.68 -14.10
CA PRO A 333 -8.03 16.45 -12.96
C PRO A 333 -8.79 16.62 -11.63
N VAL A 334 -8.58 15.69 -10.70
CA VAL A 334 -9.12 15.80 -9.32
C VAL A 334 -8.39 16.90 -8.54
N PHE A 335 -7.08 17.04 -8.78
CA PHE A 335 -6.23 17.99 -8.09
C PHE A 335 -5.87 19.17 -8.99
N VAL A 336 -5.77 20.36 -8.40
CA VAL A 336 -5.34 21.59 -9.09
C VAL A 336 -3.88 21.46 -9.54
N ASP A 337 -3.59 21.94 -10.74
CA ASP A 337 -2.24 21.91 -11.31
C ASP A 337 -1.37 23.05 -10.77
N ASN A 338 -0.68 22.82 -9.65
CA ASN A 338 0.35 23.72 -9.14
C ASN A 338 1.54 22.94 -8.54
N PRO A 339 2.72 23.57 -8.37
CA PRO A 339 3.92 22.89 -7.87
C PRO A 339 3.77 22.23 -6.49
N VAL A 340 3.02 22.85 -5.57
CA VAL A 340 2.80 22.31 -4.22
C VAL A 340 1.90 21.07 -4.27
N MET A 341 0.81 21.14 -5.03
CA MET A 341 -0.08 19.99 -5.23
C MET A 341 0.65 18.85 -5.94
N LYS A 342 1.48 19.14 -6.96
CA LYS A 342 2.35 18.13 -7.59
C LYS A 342 3.27 17.46 -6.57
N MET A 343 3.89 18.23 -5.69
CA MET A 343 4.72 17.68 -4.61
C MET A 343 3.91 16.77 -3.69
N LEU A 344 2.75 17.21 -3.20
CA LEU A 344 1.89 16.42 -2.32
C LEU A 344 1.40 15.13 -2.98
N ILE A 345 1.01 15.18 -4.26
CA ILE A 345 0.60 14.00 -5.02
C ILE A 345 1.77 13.01 -5.16
N ASN A 346 2.99 13.51 -5.44
CA ASN A 346 4.20 12.69 -5.48
C ASN A 346 4.49 12.06 -4.11
N ASP A 347 4.26 12.79 -3.02
CA ASP A 347 4.45 12.26 -1.65
C ASP A 347 3.49 11.12 -1.32
N MET A 348 2.30 11.09 -1.95
CA MET A 348 1.37 9.98 -1.83
C MET A 348 1.80 8.75 -2.64
N GLY A 349 2.81 8.88 -3.51
CA GLY A 349 3.44 7.77 -4.27
C GLY A 349 2.45 6.94 -5.12
N GLY A 350 1.36 7.55 -5.59
CA GLY A 350 0.31 6.84 -6.31
C GLY A 350 -0.44 5.81 -5.47
N HIS A 351 -0.48 5.98 -4.14
CA HIS A 351 -1.23 5.14 -3.22
C HIS A 351 -2.68 5.64 -3.08
N GLY A 352 -3.65 4.78 -3.39
CA GLY A 352 -5.07 5.14 -3.48
C GLY A 352 -5.61 5.77 -2.19
N ARG A 353 -5.41 5.14 -1.03
CA ARG A 353 -5.89 5.71 0.26
C ARG A 353 -5.20 7.01 0.65
N ALA A 354 -3.95 7.18 0.22
CA ALA A 354 -3.18 8.39 0.50
C ALA A 354 -3.67 9.55 -0.36
N LEU A 355 -3.97 9.29 -1.63
CA LEU A 355 -4.62 10.24 -2.53
C LEU A 355 -6.06 10.56 -2.10
N GLU A 356 -6.82 9.58 -1.58
CA GLU A 356 -8.16 9.83 -1.02
C GLU A 356 -8.06 10.74 0.22
N ALA A 357 -7.10 10.49 1.11
CA ALA A 357 -6.86 11.36 2.27
C ALA A 357 -6.46 12.78 1.83
N LEU A 358 -5.69 12.93 0.74
CA LEU A 358 -5.36 14.23 0.16
C LEU A 358 -6.59 14.93 -0.43
N GLU A 359 -7.43 14.22 -1.19
CA GLU A 359 -8.70 14.73 -1.74
C GLU A 359 -9.66 15.17 -0.62
N GLU A 360 -9.82 14.35 0.41
CA GLU A 360 -10.63 14.66 1.60
C GLU A 360 -10.11 15.92 2.30
N SER A 361 -8.79 16.10 2.40
CA SER A 361 -8.16 17.22 3.11
C SER A 361 -8.26 18.56 2.37
N ILE A 362 -8.51 18.55 1.06
CA ILE A 362 -8.73 19.77 0.24
C ILE A 362 -10.20 20.06 -0.02
N SER A 363 -11.09 19.08 0.16
CA SER A 363 -12.50 19.22 -0.16
C SER A 363 -13.16 20.35 0.63
N GLY A 364 -13.84 21.25 -0.07
CA GLY A 364 -14.53 22.40 0.54
C GLY A 364 -13.62 23.51 1.06
N LYS A 365 -12.30 23.44 0.82
CA LYS A 365 -11.34 24.48 1.22
C LYS A 365 -10.98 25.38 0.04
N ASP A 366 -10.69 26.63 0.36
CA ASP A 366 -10.12 27.58 -0.58
C ASP A 366 -8.62 27.30 -0.75
N LEU A 367 -8.28 26.62 -1.86
CA LEU A 367 -6.90 26.24 -2.18
C LEU A 367 -5.98 27.44 -2.44
N ASP A 368 -6.55 28.62 -2.72
CA ASP A 368 -5.78 29.85 -2.90
C ASP A 368 -5.46 30.52 -1.57
N ASN A 369 -6.03 30.06 -0.45
CA ASN A 369 -5.84 30.62 0.89
C ASN A 369 -5.51 29.55 1.96
N ILE A 370 -5.32 28.30 1.57
CA ILE A 370 -5.01 27.21 2.50
C ILE A 370 -3.54 27.26 2.93
N ASN A 371 -3.30 27.09 4.23
CA ASN A 371 -1.95 26.92 4.73
C ASN A 371 -1.44 25.51 4.39
N PHE A 372 -0.24 25.42 3.81
CA PHE A 372 0.40 24.14 3.45
C PHE A 372 0.55 23.18 4.65
N ILE A 373 0.87 23.70 5.83
CA ILE A 373 1.10 22.91 7.06
C ILE A 373 -0.19 22.33 7.59
N ASP A 374 -1.28 23.09 7.57
CA ASP A 374 -2.59 22.59 7.98
C ASP A 374 -3.03 21.48 7.02
N LEU A 375 -2.86 21.70 5.70
CA LEU A 375 -3.19 20.71 4.69
C LEU A 375 -2.47 19.38 4.91
N ILE A 376 -1.15 19.41 5.08
CA ILE A 376 -0.37 18.17 5.22
C ILE A 376 -0.66 17.48 6.56
N ASN A 377 -0.86 18.24 7.65
CA ASN A 377 -1.27 17.67 8.94
C ASN A 377 -2.64 17.01 8.89
N ASP A 378 -3.59 17.57 8.15
CA ASP A 378 -4.91 16.95 7.94
C ASP A 378 -4.77 15.62 7.19
N VAL A 379 -3.95 15.57 6.13
CA VAL A 379 -3.66 14.32 5.41
C VAL A 379 -3.07 13.27 6.35
N ARG A 380 -2.09 13.66 7.17
CA ARG A 380 -1.47 12.75 8.14
C ARG A 380 -2.46 12.29 9.20
N SER A 381 -3.31 13.17 9.71
CA SER A 381 -4.33 12.81 10.71
C SER A 381 -5.29 11.78 10.13
N ASN A 382 -5.80 12.04 8.91
CA ASN A 382 -6.69 11.13 8.19
C ASN A 382 -6.05 9.76 7.93
N LEU A 383 -4.76 9.72 7.62
CA LEU A 383 -4.03 8.47 7.44
C LEU A 383 -3.73 7.77 8.77
N ASN A 384 -3.34 8.51 9.80
CA ASN A 384 -3.11 7.95 11.13
C ASN A 384 -4.36 7.22 11.62
N ASP A 385 -5.54 7.81 11.48
CA ASP A 385 -6.81 7.20 11.88
C ASP A 385 -7.12 5.93 11.06
N LYS A 386 -6.81 5.93 9.76
CA LYS A 386 -6.99 4.75 8.89
C LYS A 386 -6.00 3.61 9.22
N TYR A 387 -4.83 3.92 9.79
CA TYR A 387 -3.72 2.97 9.99
C TYR A 387 -3.26 2.79 11.45
N GLN A 388 -4.05 3.20 12.46
CA GLN A 388 -3.67 3.15 13.88
C GLN A 388 -3.14 1.77 14.33
N GLY A 389 -3.78 0.67 13.90
CA GLY A 389 -3.37 -0.68 14.27
C GLY A 389 -2.03 -1.16 13.69
N TRP A 390 -1.54 -0.49 12.64
CA TRP A 390 -0.19 -0.70 12.12
C TRP A 390 0.82 0.20 12.83
N LEU A 391 0.43 1.42 13.17
CA LEU A 391 1.27 2.34 13.96
C LEU A 391 1.50 1.86 15.39
N SER A 392 0.61 1.06 15.95
CA SER A 392 0.89 0.37 17.22
C SER A 392 1.99 -0.69 17.12
N LYS A 393 2.46 -1.02 15.90
CA LYS A 393 3.55 -1.97 15.61
C LYS A 393 4.83 -1.27 15.15
N THR A 394 5.06 -0.01 15.55
CA THR A 394 6.16 0.81 15.01
C THR A 394 7.57 0.29 15.28
N ASN A 395 7.75 -0.56 16.29
CA ASN A 395 9.06 -1.10 16.63
C ASN A 395 9.69 -1.97 15.50
N TYR A 396 8.87 -2.62 14.66
CA TYR A 396 9.32 -3.41 13.51
C TYR A 396 9.73 -2.56 12.29
N LEU A 397 9.46 -1.25 12.30
CA LEU A 397 9.60 -0.40 11.11
C LEU A 397 11.03 0.00 10.79
N LYS A 398 11.93 0.01 11.80
CA LYS A 398 13.32 0.44 11.59
C LYS A 398 14.13 -0.52 10.70
N PRO A 399 14.07 -1.85 10.88
CA PRO A 399 14.68 -2.79 9.92
C PRO A 399 14.08 -2.70 8.52
N VAL A 400 12.76 -2.52 8.41
CA VAL A 400 12.07 -2.36 7.11
C VAL A 400 12.53 -1.09 6.40
N LEU A 401 12.66 0.01 7.15
CA LEU A 401 13.17 1.27 6.64
C LEU A 401 14.64 1.16 6.20
N ARG A 402 15.49 0.40 6.91
CA ARG A 402 16.86 0.06 6.47
C ARG A 402 16.82 -0.53 5.05
N ILE A 403 15.99 -1.55 4.84
CA ILE A 403 15.86 -2.25 3.55
C ILE A 403 15.43 -1.30 2.43
N ILE A 404 14.41 -0.47 2.68
CA ILE A 404 13.87 0.48 1.69
C ILE A 404 14.95 1.49 1.29
N LEU A 405 15.64 2.09 2.27
CA LEU A 405 16.59 3.18 2.05
C LEU A 405 17.92 2.72 1.46
N SER A 406 18.40 1.54 1.82
CA SER A 406 19.56 0.92 1.16
C SER A 406 19.20 0.30 -0.19
N ARG A 407 17.91 0.31 -0.54
CA ARG A 407 17.34 -0.40 -1.67
C ARG A 407 17.84 -1.84 -1.72
N ALA A 408 17.86 -2.50 -0.57
CA ALA A 408 18.36 -3.86 -0.45
C ALA A 408 17.44 -4.80 -1.23
N ARG A 409 18.03 -5.77 -1.92
CA ARG A 409 17.28 -6.85 -2.53
C ARG A 409 16.74 -7.75 -1.43
N VAL A 410 15.45 -8.04 -1.50
CA VAL A 410 14.77 -8.96 -0.60
C VAL A 410 14.13 -10.08 -1.38
N ASP A 411 14.12 -11.27 -0.79
CA ASP A 411 13.40 -12.43 -1.28
C ASP A 411 12.06 -12.53 -0.53
N LYS A 412 10.94 -12.57 -1.25
CA LYS A 412 9.59 -12.76 -0.69
C LYS A 412 9.47 -14.02 0.15
N ASN A 413 10.29 -15.02 -0.17
CA ASN A 413 10.22 -16.33 0.47
C ASN A 413 11.04 -16.42 1.75
N GLN A 414 11.77 -15.37 2.11
CA GLN A 414 12.69 -15.37 3.22
C GLN A 414 12.33 -14.29 4.23
N ASN A 415 12.84 -14.48 5.44
CA ASN A 415 12.79 -13.46 6.47
C ASN A 415 13.68 -12.29 6.04
N ILE A 416 13.08 -11.11 5.96
CA ILE A 416 13.78 -9.90 5.52
C ILE A 416 14.44 -9.19 6.71
N ALA A 417 13.92 -9.41 7.92
CA ALA A 417 14.46 -8.87 9.15
C ALA A 417 14.01 -9.71 10.36
N THR A 418 14.67 -9.50 11.48
CA THR A 418 14.27 -10.05 12.79
C THR A 418 14.21 -8.91 13.79
N PHE A 419 13.18 -8.87 14.62
CA PHE A 419 13.05 -7.86 15.68
C PHE A 419 12.48 -8.51 16.94
N GLU A 420 13.19 -8.36 18.08
CA GLU A 420 12.82 -8.97 19.37
C GLU A 420 12.58 -10.49 19.30
N GLY A 421 13.26 -11.19 18.36
CA GLY A 421 13.11 -12.63 18.15
C GLY A 421 12.00 -13.03 17.20
N GLU A 422 11.18 -12.09 16.74
CA GLU A 422 10.14 -12.33 15.72
C GLU A 422 10.67 -12.09 14.31
N GLU A 423 10.34 -13.00 13.40
CA GLU A 423 10.71 -12.93 11.99
C GLU A 423 9.74 -12.03 11.22
N ILE A 424 10.27 -11.18 10.34
CA ILE A 424 9.48 -10.27 9.50
C ILE A 424 9.61 -10.73 8.05
N THR A 425 8.47 -10.94 7.39
CA THR A 425 8.41 -11.29 5.96
C THR A 425 7.98 -10.10 5.08
N VAL A 426 8.09 -10.25 3.76
CA VAL A 426 7.59 -9.23 2.81
C VAL A 426 6.06 -9.06 2.91
N ASP A 427 5.31 -10.15 3.09
CA ASP A 427 3.86 -10.07 3.20
C ASP A 427 3.43 -9.34 4.49
N ASP A 428 4.19 -9.48 5.59
CA ASP A 428 3.91 -8.79 6.84
C ASP A 428 3.89 -7.27 6.68
N VAL A 429 4.77 -6.74 5.83
CA VAL A 429 4.91 -5.30 5.57
C VAL A 429 4.03 -4.81 4.42
N THR A 430 3.84 -5.62 3.38
CA THR A 430 3.12 -5.20 2.17
C THR A 430 1.61 -5.32 2.30
N GLN A 431 1.08 -6.21 3.16
CA GLN A 431 -0.37 -6.43 3.28
C GLN A 431 -1.17 -5.15 3.62
N PHE A 432 -0.54 -4.19 4.29
CA PHE A 432 -1.15 -2.91 4.69
C PHE A 432 -1.13 -1.85 3.57
N GLY A 433 -0.40 -2.10 2.47
CA GLY A 433 -0.35 -1.27 1.25
C GLY A 433 0.50 -0.01 1.30
N LEU A 434 1.00 0.37 2.48
CA LEU A 434 1.91 1.50 2.63
C LEU A 434 3.34 1.15 2.20
N VAL A 435 3.71 -0.13 2.24
CA VAL A 435 4.96 -0.64 1.67
C VAL A 435 4.60 -1.51 0.48
N ARG A 436 5.30 -1.31 -0.63
CA ARG A 436 5.17 -2.08 -1.87
C ARG A 436 6.37 -2.96 -2.06
N PHE A 437 6.14 -4.08 -2.73
CA PHE A 437 7.22 -4.87 -3.31
C PHE A 437 7.29 -4.63 -4.82
N GLU A 438 8.45 -4.22 -5.30
CA GLU A 438 8.72 -3.98 -6.72
C GLU A 438 9.74 -4.97 -7.25
N SER A 439 9.41 -5.62 -8.36
CA SER A 439 10.29 -6.53 -9.09
C SER A 439 10.21 -6.27 -10.59
N ARG A 440 11.15 -6.82 -11.37
CA ARG A 440 11.15 -6.64 -12.83
C ARG A 440 10.00 -7.41 -13.48
N ARG A 441 9.58 -8.52 -12.86
CA ARG A 441 8.44 -9.34 -13.30
C ARG A 441 7.55 -9.69 -12.12
N THR A 442 6.25 -9.81 -12.36
CA THR A 442 5.23 -10.10 -11.33
C THR A 442 5.45 -11.41 -10.57
N ASP A 443 6.09 -12.39 -11.21
CA ASP A 443 6.39 -13.72 -10.69
C ASP A 443 7.77 -13.83 -10.02
N GLU A 444 8.57 -12.77 -10.07
CA GLU A 444 9.89 -12.74 -9.45
C GLU A 444 9.75 -12.64 -7.92
N VAL A 445 10.46 -13.53 -7.23
CA VAL A 445 10.46 -13.59 -5.76
C VAL A 445 11.47 -12.63 -5.15
N VAL A 446 12.47 -12.19 -5.92
CA VAL A 446 13.46 -11.20 -5.49
C VAL A 446 13.11 -9.82 -6.03
N GLY A 447 13.18 -8.81 -5.18
CA GLY A 447 12.83 -7.45 -5.54
C GLY A 447 13.22 -6.44 -4.46
N TYR A 448 12.55 -5.30 -4.44
CA TYR A 448 12.83 -4.18 -3.56
C TYR A 448 11.56 -3.76 -2.81
N LEU A 449 11.72 -3.28 -1.59
CA LEU A 449 10.64 -2.61 -0.87
C LEU A 449 10.66 -1.11 -1.16
N THR A 450 9.49 -0.52 -1.42
CA THR A 450 9.30 0.91 -1.62
C THR A 450 8.13 1.41 -0.76
N CYS A 451 8.08 2.70 -0.45
CA CYS A 451 6.96 3.28 0.28
C CYS A 451 6.77 4.75 -0.12
N PRO A 452 5.53 5.26 -0.18
CA PRO A 452 5.30 6.67 -0.51
C PRO A 452 5.93 7.56 0.57
N TYR A 453 6.35 8.77 0.20
CA TYR A 453 7.07 9.64 1.13
C TYR A 453 6.24 9.88 2.41
N ILE A 454 4.93 10.18 2.29
CA ILE A 454 3.99 10.37 3.42
C ILE A 454 4.08 9.28 4.49
N TRP A 455 4.41 8.04 4.10
CA TRP A 455 4.55 6.94 5.03
C TRP A 455 5.71 7.15 6.00
N LEU A 456 6.85 7.65 5.52
CA LEU A 456 8.01 7.98 6.34
C LEU A 456 7.67 9.03 7.38
N TRP A 457 6.83 10.01 7.02
CA TRP A 457 6.41 11.03 7.97
C TRP A 457 5.67 10.43 9.15
N ILE A 458 4.70 9.57 8.83
CA ILE A 458 3.85 8.90 9.79
C ILE A 458 4.73 8.05 10.72
N MET A 459 5.70 7.30 10.17
CA MET A 459 6.65 6.50 10.94
C MET A 459 7.58 7.35 11.80
N ALA A 460 8.11 8.46 11.27
CA ALA A 460 8.96 9.41 11.96
C ALA A 460 8.26 9.98 13.21
N HIS A 461 7.01 10.39 13.07
CA HIS A 461 6.21 10.88 14.20
C HIS A 461 5.92 9.81 15.25
N ALA A 462 5.70 8.57 14.82
CA ALA A 462 5.41 7.48 15.73
C ALA A 462 6.67 6.95 16.46
N SER A 463 7.86 7.34 16.02
CA SER A 463 9.16 6.93 16.58
C SER A 463 9.78 8.03 17.46
N LEU A 464 9.08 8.44 18.52
CA LEU A 464 9.41 9.62 19.35
C LEU A 464 10.82 9.62 19.97
N ASP A 465 11.37 8.44 20.23
CA ASP A 465 12.70 8.26 20.84
C ASP A 465 13.86 8.30 19.82
N ASP A 466 13.58 8.18 18.52
CA ASP A 466 14.60 8.26 17.46
C ASP A 466 14.76 9.71 16.99
N LYS A 467 15.73 10.42 17.56
CA LYS A 467 16.04 11.83 17.24
C LYS A 467 16.23 12.06 15.74
N LEU A 468 16.76 11.08 15.01
CA LEU A 468 17.05 11.22 13.58
C LEU A 468 15.78 11.06 12.75
N LEU A 469 14.96 10.04 13.01
CA LEU A 469 13.66 9.91 12.34
C LEU A 469 12.74 11.08 12.67
N ARG A 470 12.74 11.57 13.92
CA ARG A 470 12.00 12.77 14.32
C ARG A 470 12.39 14.03 13.54
N ASN A 471 13.64 14.13 13.08
CA ASN A 471 14.10 15.29 12.31
C ASN A 471 13.84 15.15 10.80
N TRP A 472 13.37 13.97 10.35
CA TRP A 472 12.70 13.76 9.06
C TRP A 472 11.19 14.10 9.12
N ASP A 473 10.73 14.71 10.21
CA ASP A 473 9.40 15.32 10.32
C ASP A 473 9.20 16.31 9.16
N PHE A 474 8.09 16.15 8.41
CA PHE A 474 7.76 16.92 7.21
C PHE A 474 7.42 18.37 7.55
N ASN A 475 7.36 18.71 8.84
CA ASN A 475 7.36 20.07 9.31
C ASN A 475 8.70 20.76 8.97
N TYR A 476 8.79 21.27 7.75
CA TYR A 476 9.69 22.36 7.38
C TYR A 476 9.59 23.59 8.32
N TYR A 477 8.62 23.60 9.25
CA TYR A 477 8.16 24.77 10.00
C TYR A 477 7.84 24.48 11.47
N ASN A 478 8.80 23.95 12.21
CA ASN A 478 8.90 24.41 13.60
C ASN A 478 9.78 25.65 13.61
N GLU A 479 9.13 26.81 13.48
CA GLU A 479 9.67 28.19 13.54
C GLU A 479 10.68 28.41 14.68
N VAL A 480 10.68 27.54 15.68
CA VAL A 480 11.45 27.66 16.93
C VAL A 480 12.82 26.98 16.87
N ARG A 481 13.06 25.99 16.00
CA ARG A 481 14.25 25.13 16.16
C ARG A 481 15.53 25.58 15.46
N ASN A 482 15.49 26.38 14.39
CA ASN A 482 16.72 26.94 13.84
C ASN A 482 17.35 27.99 14.78
N LYS A 483 16.54 28.61 15.66
CA LYS A 483 17.05 29.42 16.79
C LYS A 483 17.74 28.58 17.89
N ALA A 484 17.55 27.25 17.90
CA ALA A 484 18.17 26.35 18.87
C ALA A 484 19.50 25.74 18.39
N GLY A 485 19.96 26.06 17.16
CA GLY A 485 21.24 25.61 16.62
C GLY A 485 21.27 24.14 16.17
N ASP A 486 20.16 23.59 15.68
CA ASP A 486 20.11 22.22 15.13
C ASP A 486 20.40 22.21 13.61
N PRO A 487 21.60 21.76 13.17
CA PRO A 487 22.05 21.75 11.77
C PRO A 487 21.34 20.71 10.89
N SER A 488 20.51 19.82 11.47
CA SER A 488 19.65 18.92 10.70
C SER A 488 18.43 19.62 10.09
N ILE A 489 18.21 20.90 10.40
CA ILE A 489 17.11 21.71 9.87
C ILE A 489 17.68 22.66 8.80
N PRO A 490 17.24 22.59 7.53
CA PRO A 490 17.77 23.46 6.49
C PRO A 490 17.61 24.96 6.81
N PRO A 491 18.61 25.81 6.52
CA PRO A 491 18.43 27.25 6.47
C PRO A 491 17.40 27.52 5.37
N GLY A 492 16.48 28.44 5.62
CA GLY A 492 15.40 28.71 4.68
C GLY A 492 15.86 29.00 3.24
N CYS A 493 14.93 28.72 2.35
CA CYS A 493 14.94 28.73 0.89
C CYS A 493 16.16 29.34 0.17
N GLN A 494 17.16 28.51 -0.08
CA GLN A 494 17.60 28.36 -1.46
C GLN A 494 17.24 26.94 -1.86
N TYR A 495 16.40 26.77 -2.89
CA TYR A 495 15.97 25.45 -3.40
C TYR A 495 17.16 24.50 -3.56
N TRP A 496 18.25 25.08 -4.04
CA TRP A 496 19.54 24.44 -4.16
C TRP A 496 20.23 24.09 -2.83
N GLN A 497 20.29 25.00 -1.85
CA GLN A 497 20.80 24.67 -0.52
C GLN A 497 19.94 23.59 0.14
N ASN A 498 18.61 23.60 -0.05
CA ASN A 498 17.75 22.50 0.43
C ASN A 498 18.13 21.15 -0.19
N PHE A 499 18.58 21.14 -1.46
CA PHE A 499 19.10 19.92 -2.07
C PHE A 499 20.41 19.45 -1.42
N GLU A 500 21.35 20.36 -1.12
CA GLU A 500 22.58 20.03 -0.40
C GLU A 500 22.28 19.44 1.00
N TYR A 501 21.35 20.06 1.73
CA TYR A 501 20.88 19.57 3.03
C TYR A 501 20.17 18.23 2.90
N PHE A 502 19.29 18.06 1.90
CA PHE A 502 18.60 16.80 1.65
C PHE A 502 19.59 15.67 1.38
N VAL A 503 20.62 15.91 0.55
CA VAL A 503 21.69 14.93 0.27
C VAL A 503 22.42 14.54 1.56
N ALA A 504 22.84 15.52 2.35
CA ALA A 504 23.52 15.28 3.63
C ALA A 504 22.62 14.50 4.62
N GLN A 505 21.35 14.86 4.74
CA GLN A 505 20.38 14.16 5.58
C GLN A 505 20.13 12.75 5.09
N PHE A 506 19.99 12.53 3.78
CA PHE A 506 19.78 11.21 3.19
C PHE A 506 20.98 10.31 3.43
N ARG A 507 22.21 10.84 3.33
CA ARG A 507 23.42 10.10 3.67
C ARG A 507 23.53 9.79 5.17
N SER A 508 23.16 10.75 6.03
CA SER A 508 23.07 10.53 7.48
C SER A 508 22.09 9.41 7.79
N LEU A 509 20.90 9.43 7.19
CA LEU A 509 19.89 8.40 7.33
C LEU A 509 20.42 7.03 6.89
N LYS A 510 21.06 6.95 5.71
CA LYS A 510 21.73 5.73 5.22
C LYS A 510 22.83 5.21 6.14
N SER A 511 23.48 6.04 6.97
CA SER A 511 24.46 5.55 7.96
C SER A 511 23.80 5.01 9.23
N ASN A 512 22.69 5.62 9.65
CA ASN A 512 22.01 5.30 10.91
C ASN A 512 21.19 4.03 10.84
N ILE A 513 20.85 3.61 9.62
CA ILE A 513 20.23 2.32 9.41
C ILE A 513 21.20 1.20 9.79
N TYR A 514 22.50 1.28 9.48
CA TYR A 514 23.53 0.27 9.78
C TYR A 514 24.04 0.31 11.24
N GLY A 515 24.63 -0.80 11.69
CA GLY A 515 25.30 -0.91 13.00
C GLY A 515 26.55 -0.05 13.07
N ASP A 516 26.93 0.38 14.28
CA ASP A 516 28.21 1.08 14.47
C ASP A 516 29.35 0.05 14.32
N ASN A 517 30.35 0.38 13.52
CA ASN A 517 31.45 -0.50 13.06
C ASN A 517 31.03 -1.71 12.20
N GLU A 518 29.80 -1.75 11.69
CA GLU A 518 29.41 -2.75 10.69
C GLU A 518 30.21 -2.52 9.41
N GLN A 519 30.83 -3.57 8.86
CA GLN A 519 31.50 -3.47 7.55
C GLN A 519 30.43 -3.42 6.45
N VAL A 520 30.46 -2.36 5.63
CA VAL A 520 29.50 -2.16 4.55
C VAL A 520 30.22 -1.68 3.29
N GLU A 521 29.90 -2.28 2.14
CA GLU A 521 30.40 -1.84 0.84
C GLU A 521 29.83 -0.45 0.46
N LEU A 522 30.68 0.42 -0.11
CA LEU A 522 30.24 1.72 -0.60
C LEU A 522 29.19 1.60 -1.70
N GLY A 523 29.29 0.58 -2.56
CA GLY A 523 28.27 0.29 -3.58
C GLY A 523 26.90 -0.03 -3.00
N VAL A 524 26.84 -0.60 -1.79
CA VAL A 524 25.58 -0.87 -1.08
C VAL A 524 25.00 0.42 -0.49
N ILE A 525 25.84 1.26 0.13
CA ILE A 525 25.40 2.57 0.67
C ILE A 525 24.87 3.47 -0.46
N HIS A 526 25.59 3.51 -1.59
CA HIS A 526 25.22 4.33 -2.75
C HIS A 526 24.51 3.55 -3.85
N ASN A 527 23.81 2.47 -3.49
CA ASN A 527 23.04 1.67 -4.45
C ASN A 527 22.07 2.56 -5.26
N GLY A 528 22.03 2.34 -6.57
CA GLY A 528 21.34 3.17 -7.54
C GLY A 528 22.19 4.27 -8.19
N ALA A 529 23.35 4.63 -7.62
CA ALA A 529 24.29 5.55 -8.27
C ALA A 529 25.04 4.86 -9.42
N LYS A 530 25.45 5.61 -10.45
CA LYS A 530 26.52 5.15 -11.36
C LYS A 530 27.83 5.39 -10.63
N HIS A 531 28.60 4.34 -10.31
CA HIS A 531 29.82 4.44 -9.51
C HIS A 531 30.94 3.50 -9.98
N ASN A 532 32.17 3.73 -9.52
CA ASN A 532 33.33 2.88 -9.80
C ASN A 532 34.10 2.45 -8.53
N PHE A 533 33.40 2.32 -7.40
CA PHE A 533 33.98 1.94 -6.11
C PHE A 533 34.61 0.53 -6.03
N GLY A 534 34.28 -0.38 -6.95
CA GLY A 534 34.65 -1.80 -6.82
C GLY A 534 34.11 -2.41 -5.52
N ASP A 535 34.91 -3.25 -4.88
CA ASP A 535 34.56 -3.94 -3.62
C ASP A 535 34.94 -3.13 -2.37
N SER A 536 35.16 -1.82 -2.54
CA SER A 536 35.57 -0.93 -1.46
C SER A 536 34.53 -0.88 -0.34
N SER A 537 34.98 -1.09 0.89
CA SER A 537 34.15 -1.16 2.08
C SER A 537 34.59 -0.16 3.15
N ILE A 538 33.64 0.28 3.97
CA ILE A 538 33.89 1.11 5.16
C ILE A 538 33.44 0.40 6.44
N TYR A 539 34.04 0.76 7.57
CA TYR A 539 33.42 0.56 8.88
C TYR A 539 32.39 1.66 9.10
N ASN A 540 31.11 1.31 9.01
CA ASN A 540 30.02 2.26 9.17
C ASN A 540 30.08 2.94 10.54
N ARG A 541 29.83 4.24 10.54
CA ARG A 541 29.62 5.02 11.76
C ARG A 541 28.29 5.73 11.64
N LYS A 542 27.55 5.80 12.74
CA LYS A 542 26.29 6.55 12.76
C LYS A 542 26.59 8.04 12.66
N LEU A 543 26.20 8.64 11.55
CA LEU A 543 26.48 10.04 11.21
C LEU A 543 25.36 10.95 11.71
N THR A 544 25.74 12.08 12.29
CA THR A 544 24.83 13.19 12.61
C THR A 544 25.26 14.43 11.83
N LEU A 545 24.32 15.35 11.58
CA LEU A 545 24.61 16.55 10.80
C LEU A 545 25.25 17.63 11.66
N GLU A 546 26.15 18.40 11.06
CA GLU A 546 26.75 19.63 11.60
C GLU A 546 26.92 20.64 10.46
N GLN A 547 26.77 21.94 10.74
CA GLN A 547 27.00 23.00 9.75
C GLN A 547 28.27 23.78 10.11
N SER A 548 29.19 23.91 9.17
CA SER A 548 30.42 24.68 9.38
C SER A 548 30.12 26.18 9.45
N VAL A 549 30.80 26.88 10.36
CA VAL A 549 30.68 28.35 10.49
C VAL A 549 31.47 29.07 9.38
N LYS A 550 32.48 28.40 8.83
CA LYS A 550 33.36 28.91 7.78
C LYS A 550 33.40 27.94 6.61
N ARG A 551 33.83 28.44 5.44
CA ARG A 551 34.17 27.59 4.30
C ARG A 551 35.35 26.72 4.68
N VAL A 552 35.23 25.41 4.49
CA VAL A 552 36.26 24.43 4.81
C VAL A 552 36.60 23.58 3.59
N SER A 553 37.82 23.06 3.56
CA SER A 553 38.21 22.10 2.53
C SER A 553 37.48 20.78 2.72
N THR A 554 37.21 20.03 1.66
CA THR A 554 36.67 18.67 1.77
C THR A 554 37.74 17.60 1.53
N LYS A 555 38.97 18.01 1.20
CA LYS A 555 40.10 17.15 0.90
C LYS A 555 40.66 16.52 2.18
N SER A 556 40.73 15.19 2.26
CA SER A 556 41.31 14.53 3.44
C SER A 556 42.75 14.92 3.73
N GLY A 557 43.55 15.20 2.69
CA GLY A 557 44.95 15.62 2.81
C GLY A 557 45.16 16.93 3.59
N ASP A 558 44.12 17.76 3.73
CA ASP A 558 44.18 19.00 4.50
C ASP A 558 43.96 18.77 6.01
N TYR A 559 43.53 17.56 6.39
CA TYR A 559 43.19 17.20 7.77
C TYR A 559 44.24 16.27 8.38
N LYS A 560 44.80 16.69 9.53
CA LYS A 560 45.68 15.85 10.36
C LYS A 560 44.88 15.14 11.46
N GLN A 561 45.52 14.22 12.17
CA GLN A 561 44.90 13.54 13.31
C GLN A 561 44.46 14.57 14.37
N GLY A 562 43.22 14.45 14.85
CA GLY A 562 42.60 15.41 15.78
C GLY A 562 42.21 16.75 15.14
N ALA A 563 42.10 16.83 13.81
CA ALA A 563 41.62 18.03 13.14
C ALA A 563 40.19 18.35 13.56
N LYS A 564 39.96 19.62 13.93
CA LYS A 564 38.67 20.12 14.36
C LYS A 564 38.14 21.19 13.43
N ILE A 565 36.83 21.15 13.21
CA ILE A 565 36.10 22.16 12.45
C ILE A 565 35.14 22.87 13.38
N LEU A 566 35.18 24.20 13.36
CA LEU A 566 34.20 25.03 14.07
C LEU A 566 32.86 24.96 13.35
N CYS A 567 31.91 24.28 13.97
CA CYS A 567 30.52 24.16 13.54
C CYS A 567 29.60 24.97 14.45
N GLN A 568 28.35 25.15 14.05
CA GLN A 568 27.35 25.88 14.86
C GLN A 568 27.16 25.27 16.26
N GLY A 569 27.22 23.95 16.38
CA GLY A 569 27.14 23.22 17.65
C GLY A 569 28.44 23.17 18.47
N GLY A 570 29.53 23.79 17.99
CA GLY A 570 30.85 23.77 18.62
C GLY A 570 31.94 23.18 17.74
N GLU A 571 33.10 22.88 18.35
CA GLU A 571 34.20 22.22 17.64
C GLU A 571 33.91 20.74 17.43
N VAL A 572 34.04 20.29 16.18
CA VAL A 572 33.82 18.91 15.77
C VAL A 572 35.14 18.29 15.34
N ASP A 573 35.54 17.20 15.97
CA ASP A 573 36.66 16.38 15.50
C ASP A 573 36.19 15.53 14.30
N VAL A 574 36.72 15.83 13.10
CA VAL A 574 36.32 15.11 11.89
C VAL A 574 36.85 13.67 11.87
N THR A 575 37.92 13.38 12.62
CA THR A 575 38.56 12.06 12.64
C THR A 575 37.74 10.98 13.36
N GLU A 576 36.74 11.39 14.15
CA GLU A 576 35.78 10.48 14.76
C GLU A 576 34.90 9.77 13.71
N ALA A 577 34.77 10.33 12.51
CA ALA A 577 33.90 9.83 11.44
C ALA A 577 32.43 9.71 11.88
N ARG A 578 31.96 10.58 12.79
CA ARG A 578 30.59 10.58 13.32
C ARG A 578 29.72 11.73 12.83
N ARG A 579 30.28 12.65 12.04
CA ARG A 579 29.60 13.86 11.57
C ARG A 579 29.63 13.96 10.05
N ILE A 580 28.51 14.41 9.48
CA ILE A 580 28.47 14.99 8.13
C ILE A 580 28.49 16.50 8.30
N ILE A 581 29.50 17.14 7.73
CA ILE A 581 29.67 18.59 7.75
C ILE A 581 29.05 19.15 6.48
N ILE A 582 28.02 19.98 6.63
CA ILE A 582 27.51 20.84 5.56
C ILE A 582 28.37 22.08 5.51
N ASN A 583 28.92 22.37 4.33
CA ASN A 583 29.85 23.47 4.13
C ASN A 583 29.13 24.83 4.14
N ALA A 584 29.89 25.90 4.36
CA ALA A 584 29.35 27.25 4.26
C ALA A 584 29.09 27.62 2.79
N PRO A 585 28.07 28.46 2.49
CA PRO A 585 27.73 28.83 1.12
C PRO A 585 28.91 29.36 0.30
N SER A 586 28.93 28.97 -0.98
CA SER A 586 29.97 29.32 -1.96
C SER A 586 31.38 28.83 -1.57
N ALA A 587 31.48 27.70 -0.88
CA ALA A 587 32.76 27.02 -0.70
C ALA A 587 33.34 26.58 -2.06
N GLU A 588 34.67 26.66 -2.18
CA GLU A 588 35.38 26.22 -3.40
C GLU A 588 35.51 24.68 -3.48
N SER A 589 35.27 23.99 -2.37
CA SER A 589 35.31 22.54 -2.22
C SER A 589 33.89 21.91 -2.32
N GLY A 590 33.71 20.67 -1.84
CA GLY A 590 32.40 20.03 -1.79
C GLY A 590 31.38 20.73 -0.89
N ASP A 591 30.09 20.53 -1.19
CA ASP A 591 28.97 21.18 -0.49
C ASP A 591 28.69 20.51 0.87
N SER A 592 28.97 19.21 0.99
CA SER A 592 29.07 18.54 2.28
C SER A 592 30.06 17.38 2.23
N PHE A 593 30.52 16.92 3.38
CA PHE A 593 31.42 15.77 3.47
C PHE A 593 31.35 15.09 4.84
N CYS A 594 31.79 13.85 4.91
CA CYS A 594 32.09 13.18 6.17
C CYS A 594 33.43 12.43 6.07
N SER A 595 34.08 12.23 7.19
CA SER A 595 35.18 11.29 7.24
C SER A 595 34.67 9.86 7.26
N ILE A 596 35.35 8.98 6.55
CA ILE A 596 35.07 7.55 6.46
C ILE A 596 36.28 6.74 6.89
N LYS A 597 36.03 5.57 7.48
CA LYS A 597 37.07 4.60 7.86
C LYS A 597 37.01 3.44 6.89
N MET A 598 37.84 3.50 5.86
CA MET A 598 37.91 2.48 4.82
C MET A 598 38.58 1.21 5.37
N VAL A 599 38.06 0.05 4.96
CA VAL A 599 38.61 -1.24 5.37
C VAL A 599 39.96 -1.44 4.70
N GLY A 600 40.99 -1.80 5.47
CA GLY A 600 42.34 -2.03 4.95
C GLY A 600 43.24 -0.79 4.85
N THR A 601 42.79 0.37 5.33
CA THR A 601 43.62 1.58 5.45
C THR A 601 43.41 2.24 6.80
N GLU A 602 44.51 2.76 7.38
CA GLU A 602 44.47 3.57 8.60
C GLU A 602 44.41 5.08 8.30
N LEU A 603 44.53 5.46 7.01
CA LEU A 603 44.46 6.85 6.59
C LEU A 603 43.02 7.37 6.69
N LEU A 604 42.89 8.58 7.22
CA LEU A 604 41.64 9.33 7.19
C LEU A 604 41.30 9.65 5.73
N GLN A 605 40.12 9.22 5.28
CA GLN A 605 39.58 9.55 3.96
C GLN A 605 38.25 10.28 4.14
N THR A 606 37.89 11.13 3.18
CA THR A 606 36.60 11.81 3.17
C THR A 606 35.70 11.25 2.09
N GLU A 607 34.41 11.15 2.40
CA GLU A 607 33.33 11.02 1.43
C GLU A 607 32.77 12.42 1.20
N THR A 608 32.96 12.94 -0.01
CA THR A 608 32.60 14.30 -0.40
C THR A 608 31.39 14.29 -1.31
N HIS A 609 30.40 15.11 -0.99
CA HIS A 609 29.21 15.33 -1.80
C HIS A 609 29.29 16.69 -2.48
N GLN A 610 29.24 16.66 -3.80
CA GLN A 610 29.07 17.85 -4.61
C GLN A 610 27.71 17.78 -5.28
N CYS A 611 26.93 18.83 -5.15
CA CYS A 611 25.69 19.02 -5.83
C CYS A 611 25.94 19.99 -7.00
N LYS A 612 25.31 19.79 -8.17
CA LYS A 612 25.21 20.80 -9.25
C LYS A 612 23.86 20.86 -9.97
N LEU A 613 23.33 22.08 -10.11
CA LEU A 613 22.21 22.40 -11.01
C LEU A 613 22.76 22.76 -12.40
N VAL A 614 22.51 21.90 -13.39
CA VAL A 614 22.97 22.14 -14.77
C VAL A 614 21.84 21.79 -15.74
N LYS A 615 21.55 22.70 -16.67
CA LYS A 615 20.53 22.49 -17.73
C LYS A 615 21.06 21.60 -18.89
N GLN A 616 22.38 21.53 -19.03
CA GLN A 616 23.09 20.74 -20.05
C GLN A 616 23.56 19.40 -19.49
N ILE A 617 23.84 18.43 -20.37
CA ILE A 617 24.43 17.13 -20.02
C ILE A 617 25.78 17.36 -19.32
N ILE A 618 26.07 16.59 -18.27
CA ILE A 618 27.37 16.66 -17.58
C ILE A 618 28.50 16.21 -18.51
N SER A 619 29.50 17.09 -18.67
CA SER A 619 30.71 16.79 -19.46
C SER A 619 31.78 16.11 -18.61
N GLN A 620 32.70 15.41 -19.29
CA GLN A 620 33.87 14.78 -18.68
C GLN A 620 34.75 15.79 -17.95
N GLU A 621 35.01 16.93 -18.60
CA GLU A 621 35.81 18.03 -18.06
C GLU A 621 35.18 18.58 -16.77
N ARG A 622 33.87 18.86 -16.80
CA ARG A 622 33.18 19.38 -15.62
C ARG A 622 33.21 18.39 -14.46
N PHE A 623 32.97 17.11 -14.71
CA PHE A 623 33.04 16.10 -13.64
C PHE A 623 34.45 16.06 -13.04
N LYS A 624 35.49 16.09 -13.89
CA LYS A 624 36.88 16.11 -13.48
C LYS A 624 37.20 17.35 -12.62
N ASP A 625 36.81 18.54 -13.05
CA ASP A 625 37.06 19.79 -12.33
C ASP A 625 36.39 19.78 -10.94
N GLU A 626 35.14 19.32 -10.88
CA GLU A 626 34.36 19.20 -9.65
C GLU A 626 34.93 18.13 -8.70
N HIS A 627 35.54 17.07 -9.24
CA HIS A 627 36.26 16.07 -8.46
C HIS A 627 37.58 16.64 -7.91
N GLU A 628 38.46 17.17 -8.77
CA GLU A 628 39.80 17.64 -8.40
C GLU A 628 39.81 18.81 -7.40
N LYS A 629 38.78 19.67 -7.44
CA LYS A 629 38.61 20.73 -6.44
C LYS A 629 38.21 20.20 -5.06
N ALA A 630 37.57 19.03 -4.99
CA ALA A 630 36.86 18.56 -3.81
C ALA A 630 37.57 17.41 -3.08
N THR A 631 38.46 16.66 -3.75
CA THR A 631 39.06 15.44 -3.19
C THR A 631 40.60 15.44 -3.16
N SER A 632 41.14 14.67 -2.22
CA SER A 632 42.52 14.15 -2.23
C SER A 632 42.55 12.74 -2.85
N PRO A 633 43.74 12.22 -3.22
CA PRO A 633 43.88 10.83 -3.66
C PRO A 633 43.32 9.84 -2.63
N GLY A 634 42.37 9.01 -3.05
CA GLY A 634 41.72 8.00 -2.21
C GLY A 634 40.42 8.45 -1.52
N ASP A 635 40.08 9.74 -1.56
CA ASP A 635 38.77 10.21 -1.12
C ASP A 635 37.66 9.69 -2.04
N THR A 636 36.47 9.56 -1.47
CA THR A 636 35.27 9.18 -2.22
C THR A 636 34.54 10.44 -2.68
N PHE A 637 34.20 10.53 -3.96
CA PHE A 637 33.48 11.67 -4.54
C PHE A 637 32.12 11.25 -5.07
N ILE A 638 31.06 11.95 -4.68
CA ILE A 638 29.72 11.77 -5.26
C ILE A 638 29.22 13.11 -5.82
N LEU A 639 28.92 13.12 -7.13
CA LEU A 639 28.24 14.24 -7.79
C LEU A 639 26.73 13.99 -7.86
N TYR A 640 25.94 14.93 -7.34
CA TYR A 640 24.48 14.94 -7.42
C TYR A 640 24.01 16.04 -8.37
N THR A 641 23.19 15.73 -9.38
CA THR A 641 22.85 16.73 -10.41
C THR A 641 21.55 16.49 -11.17
N SER A 642 20.82 17.58 -11.45
CA SER A 642 19.60 17.61 -12.31
C SER A 642 19.85 17.27 -13.77
N ALA A 643 21.10 17.26 -14.20
CA ALA A 643 21.48 16.98 -15.57
C ALA A 643 21.50 15.48 -15.88
N SER A 644 21.42 15.14 -17.16
CA SER A 644 21.70 13.77 -17.62
C SER A 644 23.22 13.51 -17.59
N SER A 645 23.59 12.27 -17.29
CA SER A 645 24.95 11.75 -17.29
C SER A 645 25.15 10.58 -18.27
N LYS A 646 24.22 10.33 -19.21
CA LYS A 646 24.29 9.18 -20.15
C LYS A 646 25.60 9.05 -20.92
N LYS A 647 26.29 10.17 -21.21
CA LYS A 647 27.55 10.20 -21.97
C LYS A 647 28.82 10.28 -21.10
N LEU A 648 28.65 10.36 -19.78
CA LEU A 648 29.75 10.49 -18.84
C LEU A 648 30.27 9.10 -18.46
N GLU A 649 31.57 8.88 -18.64
CA GLU A 649 32.29 7.72 -18.08
C GLU A 649 33.13 8.15 -16.88
N LEU A 650 33.08 7.37 -15.80
CA LEU A 650 33.76 7.70 -14.55
C LEU A 650 35.23 7.25 -14.61
N HIS A 651 36.10 8.16 -15.05
CA HIS A 651 37.55 7.90 -15.15
C HIS A 651 38.30 8.14 -13.84
N GLN A 652 37.81 9.05 -12.99
CA GLN A 652 38.38 9.36 -11.69
C GLN A 652 38.04 8.22 -10.72
N PRO A 653 39.00 7.71 -9.92
CA PRO A 653 38.75 6.61 -8.99
C PRO A 653 37.78 7.03 -7.88
N MET A 654 37.21 6.05 -7.17
CA MET A 654 36.37 6.27 -5.99
C MET A 654 35.26 7.32 -6.21
N SER A 655 34.63 7.26 -7.39
CA SER A 655 33.70 8.28 -7.86
C SER A 655 32.32 7.70 -8.13
N ALA A 656 31.29 8.52 -7.88
CA ALA A 656 29.91 8.24 -8.23
C ALA A 656 29.18 9.47 -8.75
N ILE A 657 28.10 9.21 -9.48
CA ILE A 657 27.16 10.22 -9.93
C ILE A 657 25.71 9.75 -9.73
N VAL A 658 24.91 10.65 -9.17
CA VAL A 658 23.46 10.58 -9.10
C VAL A 658 22.91 11.71 -9.96
N SER A 659 22.34 11.34 -11.09
CA SER A 659 21.91 12.23 -12.15
C SER A 659 20.42 12.04 -12.45
N LYS A 660 19.88 12.83 -13.37
CA LYS A 660 18.51 12.65 -13.90
C LYS A 660 18.22 11.22 -14.36
N ASP A 661 19.25 10.49 -14.80
CA ASP A 661 19.09 9.17 -15.41
C ASP A 661 18.97 8.03 -14.40
N ASN A 662 19.35 8.26 -13.14
CA ASN A 662 19.34 7.25 -12.09
C ASN A 662 18.79 7.78 -10.75
N TRP A 663 17.98 8.83 -10.81
CA TRP A 663 17.46 9.54 -9.65
C TRP A 663 16.47 8.70 -8.86
N GLU A 664 15.50 8.12 -9.58
CA GLU A 664 14.52 7.17 -9.03
C GLU A 664 15.24 5.93 -8.48
N GLU A 665 16.32 5.51 -9.13
CA GLU A 665 17.09 4.37 -8.67
C GLU A 665 17.83 4.61 -7.34
N TYR A 666 18.33 5.82 -7.12
CA TYR A 666 19.09 6.17 -5.92
C TYR A 666 18.20 6.63 -4.76
N PHE A 667 17.20 7.47 -5.05
CA PHE A 667 16.32 8.07 -4.05
C PHE A 667 15.00 7.31 -3.89
N GLY A 668 14.64 6.38 -4.78
CA GLY A 668 13.35 5.68 -4.73
C GLY A 668 12.18 6.65 -4.69
N SER A 669 11.17 6.37 -3.87
CA SER A 669 9.98 7.20 -3.70
C SER A 669 10.23 8.62 -3.15
N PHE A 670 11.47 8.96 -2.80
CA PHE A 670 11.90 10.27 -2.36
C PHE A 670 12.35 11.16 -3.53
N ALA A 671 12.51 10.58 -4.73
CA ALA A 671 12.98 11.26 -5.93
C ALA A 671 12.14 12.48 -6.28
N GLY A 672 10.81 12.40 -6.14
CA GLY A 672 9.89 13.50 -6.46
C GLY A 672 10.17 14.79 -5.66
N ARG A 673 10.48 14.68 -4.36
CA ARG A 673 10.87 15.84 -3.54
C ARG A 673 12.25 16.34 -3.89
N CYS A 674 13.18 15.40 -4.03
CA CYS A 674 14.55 15.68 -4.41
C CYS A 674 14.62 16.45 -5.75
N TYR A 675 13.78 16.08 -6.73
CA TYR A 675 13.63 16.76 -8.01
C TYR A 675 13.01 18.16 -7.86
N ASN A 676 11.96 18.31 -7.04
CA ASN A 676 11.35 19.62 -6.79
C ASN A 676 12.30 20.60 -6.07
N TYR A 677 13.20 20.11 -5.21
CA TYR A 677 14.27 20.95 -4.62
C TYR A 677 15.36 21.30 -5.63
N ALA A 678 15.58 20.45 -6.64
CA ALA A 678 16.49 20.74 -7.74
C ALA A 678 15.89 21.67 -8.81
N MET A 679 14.75 22.34 -8.55
CA MET A 679 14.10 23.30 -9.46
C MET A 679 14.28 24.76 -9.02
N GLU A 680 14.00 25.68 -9.95
CA GLU A 680 14.01 27.12 -9.69
C GLU A 680 12.88 27.52 -8.72
N PRO A 681 13.09 28.56 -7.89
CA PRO A 681 12.06 29.08 -6.99
C PRO A 681 10.80 29.52 -7.74
N PRO A 682 9.61 29.47 -7.10
CA PRO A 682 8.40 29.99 -7.69
C PRO A 682 8.51 31.50 -7.83
N ASN A 683 8.01 32.03 -8.94
CA ASN A 683 7.96 33.46 -9.19
C ASN A 683 7.07 34.14 -8.13
N LEU A 684 7.63 35.10 -7.37
CA LEU A 684 6.93 35.82 -6.31
C LEU A 684 5.64 36.51 -6.79
N ASN A 685 5.64 37.02 -8.04
CA ASN A 685 4.49 37.70 -8.63
C ASN A 685 3.36 36.73 -9.01
N GLU A 686 3.67 35.45 -9.22
CA GLU A 686 2.71 34.43 -9.70
C GLU A 686 2.36 33.37 -8.63
N ALA A 687 3.15 33.27 -7.55
CA ALA A 687 3.00 32.23 -6.54
C ALA A 687 1.65 32.29 -5.80
N THR A 688 0.93 31.19 -5.66
CA THR A 688 -0.27 31.11 -4.79
C THR A 688 0.07 31.34 -3.31
N TYR A 689 -0.92 31.66 -2.46
CA TYR A 689 -0.72 31.75 -1.01
C TYR A 689 -0.13 30.45 -0.44
N THR A 690 -0.61 29.30 -0.90
CA THR A 690 -0.13 27.97 -0.51
C THR A 690 1.33 27.77 -0.90
N GLN A 691 1.75 28.25 -2.08
CA GLN A 691 3.17 28.28 -2.48
C GLN A 691 4.00 29.20 -1.59
N LEU A 692 3.48 30.39 -1.26
CA LEU A 692 4.17 31.35 -0.40
C LEU A 692 4.32 30.84 1.05
N THR A 693 3.26 30.26 1.62
CA THR A 693 3.29 29.66 2.97
C THR A 693 4.12 28.38 3.02
N GLY A 694 4.33 27.73 1.87
CA GLY A 694 5.30 26.65 1.71
C GLY A 694 6.77 27.11 1.75
N ILE A 695 7.07 28.42 1.70
CA ILE A 695 8.43 29.00 1.64
C ILE A 695 8.90 29.58 2.97
N ASN A 696 10.12 29.18 3.38
CA ASN A 696 10.59 29.36 4.75
C ASN A 696 10.70 30.86 5.07
N PHE A 697 10.33 31.23 6.28
CA PHE A 697 10.23 32.62 6.74
C PHE A 697 9.19 33.51 6.05
N ILE A 698 8.34 33.01 5.16
CA ILE A 698 7.18 33.79 4.70
C ILE A 698 6.02 33.62 5.68
N ALA A 699 5.64 32.38 5.98
CA ALA A 699 4.49 32.07 6.85
C ALA A 699 3.21 32.82 6.43
N GLU A 700 2.12 32.71 7.19
CA GLU A 700 0.84 33.33 6.83
C GLU A 700 0.91 34.85 6.73
N ALA A 701 1.49 35.49 7.75
CA ALA A 701 1.48 36.93 7.88
C ALA A 701 2.19 37.62 6.72
N ARG A 702 3.37 37.14 6.31
CA ARG A 702 4.12 37.77 5.22
C ARG A 702 3.60 37.34 3.85
N ALA A 703 3.03 36.13 3.72
CA ALA A 703 2.35 35.73 2.49
C ALA A 703 1.20 36.70 2.17
N ARG A 704 0.38 37.07 3.17
CA ARG A 704 -0.69 38.08 3.01
C ARG A 704 -0.13 39.43 2.56
N ILE A 705 0.93 39.92 3.21
CA ILE A 705 1.58 41.18 2.83
C ILE A 705 2.11 41.13 1.38
N ILE A 706 2.75 40.04 0.98
CA ILE A 706 3.24 39.85 -0.40
C ILE A 706 2.09 39.87 -1.40
N MET A 707 0.99 39.16 -1.10
CA MET A 707 -0.19 39.12 -1.97
C MET A 707 -0.88 40.48 -2.08
N GLU A 708 -1.06 41.18 -0.96
CA GLU A 708 -1.65 42.51 -0.93
C GLU A 708 -0.81 43.51 -1.73
N GLU A 709 0.51 43.49 -1.54
CA GLU A 709 1.40 44.41 -2.25
C GLU A 709 1.46 44.09 -3.74
N ARG A 710 1.69 42.83 -4.13
CA ARG A 710 1.82 42.48 -5.57
C ARG A 710 0.54 42.74 -6.36
N ASN A 711 -0.63 42.60 -5.73
CA ASN A 711 -1.92 42.87 -6.38
C ASN A 711 -2.11 44.36 -6.70
N LYS A 712 -1.41 45.25 -6.00
CA LYS A 712 -1.35 46.68 -6.35
C LYS A 712 -0.47 46.91 -7.58
N ARG A 713 0.67 46.21 -7.65
CA ARG A 713 1.65 46.24 -8.74
C ARG A 713 2.65 45.10 -8.58
N GLU A 714 3.03 44.45 -9.67
CA GLU A 714 4.13 43.48 -9.66
C GLU A 714 5.43 44.06 -9.06
N PHE A 715 6.21 43.21 -8.41
CA PHE A 715 7.54 43.56 -7.92
C PHE A 715 8.52 43.55 -9.09
N SER A 716 9.27 44.64 -9.26
CA SER A 716 10.31 44.76 -10.30
C SER A 716 11.64 44.11 -9.91
N GLY A 717 11.77 43.66 -8.66
CA GLY A 717 13.00 43.08 -8.11
C GLY A 717 12.96 43.03 -6.58
N ILE A 718 13.98 42.41 -5.99
CA ILE A 718 14.08 42.21 -4.54
C ILE A 718 14.04 43.53 -3.73
N ASP A 719 14.69 44.59 -4.22
CA ASP A 719 14.71 45.90 -3.55
C ASP A 719 13.32 46.55 -3.50
N ASP A 720 12.55 46.39 -4.57
CA ASP A 720 11.17 46.89 -4.62
C ASP A 720 10.29 46.11 -3.65
N CYS A 721 10.48 44.79 -3.60
CA CYS A 721 9.74 43.90 -2.72
C CYS A 721 10.03 44.21 -1.24
N GLU A 722 11.29 44.28 -0.84
CA GLU A 722 11.70 44.60 0.53
C GLU A 722 11.13 45.95 0.98
N ARG A 723 11.25 46.98 0.12
CA ARG A 723 10.78 48.33 0.42
C ARG A 723 9.27 48.39 0.68
N ARG A 724 8.49 47.66 -0.12
CA ARG A 724 7.02 47.67 -0.10
C ARG A 724 6.43 46.76 0.97
N THR A 725 6.98 45.56 1.12
CA THR A 725 6.48 44.56 2.08
C THR A 725 7.07 44.71 3.47
N LYS A 726 8.21 45.42 3.61
CA LYS A 726 9.02 45.47 4.84
C LYS A 726 9.52 44.09 5.29
N ILE A 727 9.48 43.10 4.41
CA ILE A 727 10.05 41.78 4.67
C ILE A 727 11.56 41.88 4.48
N PRO A 728 12.38 41.40 5.44
CA PRO A 728 13.83 41.43 5.32
C PRO A 728 14.31 40.80 4.02
N ARG A 729 15.30 41.43 3.36
CA ARG A 729 15.94 40.90 2.15
C ARG A 729 16.28 39.42 2.24
N THR A 730 16.82 38.98 3.37
CA THR A 730 17.21 37.57 3.62
C THR A 730 16.06 36.57 3.45
N TYR A 731 14.81 37.01 3.58
CA TYR A 731 13.62 36.16 3.39
C TYR A 731 13.05 36.28 1.97
N LEU A 732 13.49 37.27 1.19
CA LEU A 732 13.05 37.53 -0.19
C LEU A 732 14.06 37.06 -1.25
N GLU A 733 15.35 36.96 -0.89
CA GLU A 733 16.41 36.32 -1.69
C GLU A 733 16.04 34.96 -2.28
N PRO A 734 15.23 34.11 -1.63
CA PRO A 734 14.80 32.86 -2.26
C PRO A 734 14.07 32.99 -3.59
N PHE A 735 13.47 34.15 -3.90
CA PHE A 735 12.57 34.34 -5.03
C PHE A 735 13.22 35.05 -6.24
N PHE A 736 14.44 35.55 -6.09
CA PHE A 736 15.15 36.39 -7.05
C PHE A 736 16.57 35.89 -7.22
#